data_AF-A0A8T0CTX1-F1
#
_entry.id   AF-A0A8T0CTX1-F1
#
_cell.length_a   1.000
_cell.length_b   1.000
_cell.length_c   1.000
_cell.angle_alpha   90.00
_cell.angle_beta   90.00
_cell.angle_gamma   90.00
#
_symmetry.space_group_name_H-M   'P 1'
#
loop_
_entity.id
_entity.type
_entity.pdbx_description
1 polymer ?
#
loop_
_entity_poly.entity_id
_entity_poly.type
_entity_poly.pdbx_seq_one_letter_code
_entity_poly.pdbx_strand_id
1 'polypeptide(L)'
;MAVVPVQPLALAPALAPAPKDYKWTLEKIELLLIITAFLLLFLFTLGSCRRRCSSRMFQRVIFAAYTLSTYIFTYALGLMQNAQFDNELFPIWAVFMGIVLASTDSISAYSLEDNEKWKSYNWQLLIKVNWLVFLLDWKFETSSKTALTITYLLTLMSLKTDERARALMAGSRQSLERDTKVVADYMRREHESGEVDPVHMSGYTYLVRGEEERWEEIYDRAERSIKRFIKRFLGKENHRNPLDNVHELITIEKVWKCEGRLLSSEGDPNNEVKDICLSFALFKLLHLRYAGYSLPQEAHKKTRNLIHRGLLSKEDGYKRAFRVVEDELTFLFDFFFTKYSMIFQPGRLYFKLVEFIYVAISIWFTASILKYYNRYGDNCQLGTVSNGMSIEVVVTSLMMISFILVEFMQFFFVGFSEWAKVILICKLLNNTTMAVYIDQTRNGQRESTPVKLPEEVKEAVFHALKSNYSTKLENGQASLRVNNESKKLLWACQFETHTQAIIVWHIATSFWEHQLPLERLHSPATRRSFLVATSLSKYLAYLVAFAPSLLPDHPYTVECMFDQAIIEARDFFRKCKRMKDRVKEMKENNSGLSAHGETVINQGARLGNQLVNDIKDKDMIWRILADFWAELVLYVAPSDNAKAHGEHLTRGGEFVTHLWALLSHAGI
;
A
#
# COMPACT_ATOMS: atom_id res chain seq x y z
N MET A 1 75.49 -48.27 -40.42
CA MET A 1 75.74 -46.82 -40.29
C MET A 1 74.44 -46.09 -40.58
N ALA A 2 73.85 -45.52 -39.54
CA ALA A 2 72.85 -44.43 -39.49
C ALA A 2 71.96 -44.67 -38.26
N VAL A 3 72.47 -44.26 -37.09
CA VAL A 3 71.72 -44.20 -35.85
C VAL A 3 70.81 -42.98 -35.94
N VAL A 4 69.50 -43.20 -36.03
CA VAL A 4 68.50 -42.13 -35.91
C VAL A 4 68.33 -41.82 -34.41
N PRO A 5 68.52 -40.57 -33.96
CA PRO A 5 68.32 -40.24 -32.55
C PRO A 5 66.82 -40.16 -32.25
N VAL A 6 66.40 -40.90 -31.23
CA VAL A 6 65.09 -40.78 -30.60
C VAL A 6 65.07 -39.46 -29.83
N GLN A 7 64.28 -38.49 -30.28
CA GLN A 7 63.97 -37.29 -29.49
C GLN A 7 63.06 -37.68 -28.31
N PRO A 8 63.35 -37.20 -27.08
CA PRO A 8 62.51 -37.49 -25.92
C PRO A 8 61.17 -36.75 -26.02
N LEU A 9 60.10 -37.47 -25.67
CA LEU A 9 58.74 -37.01 -25.49
C LEU A 9 58.74 -35.70 -24.67
N ALA A 10 58.38 -34.58 -25.30
CA ALA A 10 58.20 -33.32 -24.60
C ALA A 10 57.08 -33.48 -23.56
N LEU A 11 57.45 -33.45 -22.29
CA LEU A 11 56.53 -33.31 -21.16
C LEU A 11 55.66 -32.07 -21.44
N ALA A 12 54.34 -32.23 -21.38
CA ALA A 12 53.41 -31.11 -21.45
C ALA A 12 53.81 -30.04 -20.41
N PRO A 13 53.85 -28.74 -20.77
CA PRO A 13 54.20 -27.72 -19.80
C PRO A 13 53.13 -27.67 -18.72
N ALA A 14 53.54 -27.76 -17.46
CA ALA A 14 52.68 -27.47 -16.33
C ALA A 14 52.16 -26.03 -16.47
N LEU A 15 50.85 -25.90 -16.69
CA LEU A 15 50.16 -24.65 -16.95
C LEU A 15 50.27 -23.72 -15.73
N ALA A 16 50.72 -22.48 -15.97
CA ALA A 16 50.88 -21.45 -14.95
C ALA A 16 49.52 -21.01 -14.36
N PRO A 17 49.43 -20.69 -13.06
CA PRO A 17 48.20 -20.21 -12.44
C PRO A 17 47.77 -18.86 -13.03
N ALA A 18 46.46 -18.67 -13.12
CA ALA A 18 45.82 -17.43 -13.54
C ALA A 18 46.42 -16.17 -12.87
N PRO A 19 46.54 -15.05 -13.61
CA PRO A 19 46.90 -13.76 -13.02
C PRO A 19 46.02 -13.43 -11.80
N LYS A 20 46.66 -12.99 -10.70
CA LYS A 20 45.98 -12.66 -9.44
C LYS A 20 44.84 -11.63 -9.61
N ASP A 21 44.93 -10.78 -10.64
CA ASP A 21 43.93 -9.75 -10.94
C ASP A 21 42.60 -10.32 -11.47
N TYR A 22 42.64 -11.47 -12.17
CA TYR A 22 41.43 -12.14 -12.66
C TYR A 22 40.68 -12.81 -11.52
N LYS A 23 41.43 -13.44 -10.61
CA LYS A 23 40.91 -14.04 -9.37
C LYS A 23 40.04 -13.06 -8.60
N TRP A 24 40.61 -11.90 -8.30
CA TRP A 24 39.96 -10.90 -7.47
C TRP A 24 38.74 -10.25 -8.14
N THR A 25 38.77 -10.12 -9.47
CA THR A 25 37.63 -9.58 -10.24
C THR A 25 36.45 -10.54 -10.24
N LEU A 26 36.70 -11.84 -10.39
CA LEU A 26 35.64 -12.87 -10.36
C LEU A 26 35.02 -13.00 -8.97
N GLU A 27 35.83 -13.10 -7.91
CA GLU A 27 35.36 -13.19 -6.52
C GLU A 27 34.46 -11.99 -6.14
N LYS A 28 34.77 -10.80 -6.66
CA LYS A 28 33.91 -9.62 -6.49
C LYS A 28 32.56 -9.75 -7.17
N ILE A 29 32.53 -10.22 -8.41
CA ILE A 29 31.29 -10.42 -9.17
C ILE A 29 30.41 -11.46 -8.44
N GLU A 30 31.01 -12.57 -8.01
CA GLU A 30 30.33 -13.61 -7.22
C GLU A 30 29.74 -13.07 -5.92
N LEU A 31 30.50 -12.24 -5.18
CA LEU A 31 30.00 -11.59 -3.97
C LEU A 31 28.79 -10.67 -4.27
N LEU A 32 28.85 -9.89 -5.35
CA LEU A 32 27.73 -9.03 -5.76
C LEU A 32 26.48 -9.84 -6.13
N LEU A 33 26.66 -11.02 -6.74
CA LEU A 33 25.58 -11.96 -7.06
C LEU A 33 24.91 -12.51 -5.80
N ILE A 34 25.69 -12.91 -4.80
CA ILE A 34 25.18 -13.35 -3.49
C ILE A 34 24.42 -12.21 -2.79
N ILE A 35 24.99 -11.00 -2.77
CA ILE A 35 24.32 -9.82 -2.18
C ILE A 35 23.00 -9.56 -2.89
N THR A 36 22.93 -9.72 -4.21
CA THR A 36 21.71 -9.50 -4.99
C THR A 36 20.64 -10.55 -4.69
N ALA A 37 21.02 -11.83 -4.55
CA ALA A 37 20.11 -12.89 -4.13
C ALA A 37 19.55 -12.63 -2.72
N PHE A 38 20.40 -12.16 -1.79
CA PHE A 38 19.97 -11.74 -0.46
C PHE A 38 19.01 -10.56 -0.52
N LEU A 39 19.32 -9.50 -1.28
CA LEU A 39 18.46 -8.34 -1.45
C LEU A 39 17.11 -8.71 -2.04
N LEU A 40 17.05 -9.65 -2.98
CA LEU A 40 15.80 -10.17 -3.53
C LEU A 40 14.92 -10.78 -2.43
N LEU A 41 15.45 -11.72 -1.65
CA LEU A 41 14.72 -12.36 -0.55
C LEU A 41 14.31 -11.34 0.52
N PHE A 42 15.19 -10.40 0.83
CA PHE A 42 14.95 -9.31 1.78
C PHE A 42 13.82 -8.38 1.32
N LEU A 43 13.85 -7.91 0.07
CA LEU A 43 12.84 -7.02 -0.49
C LEU A 43 11.49 -7.72 -0.65
N PHE A 44 11.47 -8.99 -1.01
CA PHE A 44 10.23 -9.76 -1.08
C PHE A 44 9.55 -9.88 0.29
N THR A 45 10.29 -10.35 1.30
CA THR A 45 9.76 -10.60 2.65
C THR A 45 9.36 -9.30 3.35
N LEU A 46 10.27 -8.32 3.40
CA LEU A 46 10.02 -7.07 4.11
C LEU A 46 9.17 -6.08 3.31
N GLY A 47 9.22 -6.13 1.98
CA GLY A 47 8.33 -5.35 1.11
C GLY A 47 6.87 -5.71 1.32
N SER A 48 6.56 -6.99 1.51
CA SER A 48 5.21 -7.46 1.86
C SER A 48 4.78 -6.99 3.26
N CYS A 49 5.72 -6.82 4.19
CA CYS A 49 5.48 -6.25 5.52
C CYS A 49 5.45 -4.71 5.54
N ARG A 50 5.83 -4.03 4.43
CA ARG A 50 5.92 -2.56 4.34
C ARG A 50 4.66 -1.87 4.81
N ARG A 51 3.50 -2.34 4.35
CA ARG A 51 2.22 -1.79 4.76
C ARG A 51 2.00 -1.94 6.27
N ARG A 52 2.42 -3.03 6.90
CA ARG A 52 2.10 -3.30 8.31
C ARG A 52 3.05 -2.58 9.28
N CYS A 53 4.18 -2.10 8.80
CA CYS A 53 5.23 -1.52 9.63
C CYS A 53 5.32 0.00 9.45
N SER A 54 4.80 0.74 10.43
CA SER A 54 4.84 2.21 10.49
C SER A 54 6.23 2.80 10.82
N SER A 55 7.20 1.98 11.25
CA SER A 55 8.52 2.46 11.67
C SER A 55 9.27 3.17 10.55
N ARG A 56 9.64 4.44 10.77
CA ARG A 56 10.44 5.24 9.82
C ARG A 56 11.81 4.63 9.52
N MET A 57 12.41 3.94 10.49
CA MET A 57 13.67 3.22 10.26
C MET A 57 13.48 2.07 9.28
N PHE A 58 12.41 1.30 9.48
CA PHE A 58 12.08 0.16 8.63
C PHE A 58 11.86 0.58 7.16
N GLN A 59 11.07 1.64 6.95
CA GLN A 59 10.81 2.19 5.62
C GLN A 59 12.10 2.68 4.92
N ARG A 60 12.98 3.38 5.66
CA ARG A 60 14.28 3.84 5.14
C ARG A 60 15.19 2.67 4.74
N VAL A 61 15.22 1.60 5.53
CA VAL A 61 16.02 0.41 5.23
C VAL A 61 15.52 -0.27 3.96
N ILE A 62 14.20 -0.46 3.80
CA ILE A 62 13.64 -1.06 2.57
C ILE A 62 13.94 -0.17 1.35
N PHE A 63 13.75 1.15 1.47
CA PHE A 63 14.09 2.09 0.39
C PHE A 63 15.57 2.05 0.01
N ALA A 64 16.47 1.99 1.00
CA ALA A 64 17.91 1.86 0.78
C ALA A 64 18.25 0.54 0.08
N ALA A 65 17.70 -0.58 0.54
CA ALA A 65 17.90 -1.90 -0.08
C ALA A 65 17.41 -1.94 -1.53
N TYR A 66 16.25 -1.35 -1.79
CA TYR A 66 15.67 -1.25 -3.14
C TYR A 66 16.54 -0.41 -4.07
N THR A 67 16.98 0.76 -3.60
CA THR A 67 17.84 1.66 -4.37
C THR A 67 19.22 1.02 -4.62
N LEU A 68 19.80 0.42 -3.59
CA LEU A 68 21.10 -0.28 -3.65
C LEU A 68 21.08 -1.41 -4.68
N SER A 69 19.99 -2.18 -4.77
CA SER A 69 19.87 -3.26 -5.75
C SER A 69 20.09 -2.78 -7.19
N THR A 70 19.59 -1.58 -7.53
CA THR A 70 19.72 -1.01 -8.88
C THR A 70 21.16 -0.61 -9.19
N TYR A 71 21.88 -0.06 -8.20
CA TYR A 71 23.28 0.33 -8.38
C TYR A 71 24.22 -0.87 -8.43
N ILE A 72 23.96 -1.90 -7.61
CA ILE A 72 24.73 -3.16 -7.63
C ILE A 72 24.68 -3.80 -9.01
N PHE A 73 23.50 -3.84 -9.64
CA PHE A 73 23.35 -4.35 -11.00
C PHE A 73 24.24 -3.61 -12.00
N THR A 74 24.15 -2.27 -12.05
CA THR A 74 24.95 -1.48 -13.00
C THR A 74 26.45 -1.61 -12.78
N TYR A 75 26.87 -1.71 -11.52
CA TYR A 75 28.28 -1.89 -11.17
C TYR A 75 28.79 -3.29 -11.55
N ALA A 76 28.03 -4.34 -11.21
CA ALA A 76 28.35 -5.72 -11.57
C ALA A 76 28.44 -5.89 -13.09
N LEU A 77 27.52 -5.29 -13.85
CA LEU A 77 27.53 -5.30 -15.31
C LEU A 77 28.79 -4.62 -15.88
N GLY A 78 29.21 -3.48 -15.31
CA GLY A 78 30.46 -2.82 -15.67
C GLY A 78 31.71 -3.67 -15.39
N LEU A 79 31.73 -4.40 -14.27
CA LEU A 79 32.82 -5.34 -13.95
C LEU A 79 32.87 -6.51 -14.94
N MET A 80 31.73 -7.10 -15.28
CA MET A 80 31.64 -8.16 -16.30
C MET A 80 32.12 -7.66 -17.67
N GLN A 81 31.81 -6.41 -18.03
CA GLN A 81 32.26 -5.80 -19.29
C GLN A 81 33.76 -5.51 -19.33
N ASN A 82 34.38 -5.15 -18.20
CA ASN A 82 35.81 -4.82 -18.15
C ASN A 82 36.71 -6.04 -17.88
N ALA A 83 36.14 -7.20 -17.55
CA ALA A 83 36.90 -8.44 -17.36
C ALA A 83 37.69 -8.79 -18.63
N GLN A 84 38.98 -9.09 -18.46
CA GLN A 84 39.91 -9.46 -19.54
C GLN A 84 39.89 -10.96 -19.88
N PHE A 85 38.94 -11.71 -19.30
CA PHE A 85 38.73 -13.13 -19.53
C PHE A 85 37.26 -13.36 -19.89
N ASP A 86 37.02 -14.43 -20.65
CA ASP A 86 35.69 -14.83 -21.05
C ASP A 86 35.11 -15.83 -20.06
N ASN A 87 33.83 -15.69 -19.74
CA ASN A 87 33.09 -16.61 -18.89
C ASN A 87 31.68 -16.78 -19.45
N GLU A 88 31.31 -18.01 -19.77
CA GLU A 88 30.01 -18.34 -20.39
C GLU A 88 28.80 -17.99 -19.48
N LEU A 89 29.02 -17.83 -18.17
CA LEU A 89 27.97 -17.50 -17.20
C LEU A 89 27.73 -15.99 -17.06
N PHE A 90 28.64 -15.12 -17.51
CA PHE A 90 28.48 -13.67 -17.38
C PHE A 90 27.19 -13.13 -18.03
N PRO A 91 26.83 -13.53 -19.27
CA PRO A 91 25.55 -13.18 -19.86
C PRO A 91 24.35 -13.61 -19.02
N ILE A 92 24.39 -14.83 -18.48
CA ILE A 92 23.31 -15.39 -17.66
C ILE A 92 23.17 -14.58 -16.37
N TRP A 93 24.28 -14.28 -15.70
CA TRP A 93 24.31 -13.47 -14.49
C TRP A 93 23.81 -12.05 -14.72
N ALA A 94 24.19 -11.41 -15.82
CA ALA A 94 23.73 -10.07 -16.19
C ALA A 94 22.22 -10.04 -16.41
N VAL A 95 21.67 -10.99 -17.19
CA VAL A 95 20.22 -11.03 -17.44
C VAL A 95 19.46 -11.41 -16.18
N PHE A 96 19.96 -12.35 -15.36
CA PHE A 96 19.33 -12.73 -14.10
C PHE A 96 19.26 -11.56 -13.11
N MET A 97 20.34 -10.79 -12.96
CA MET A 97 20.35 -9.59 -12.13
C MET A 97 19.28 -8.57 -12.57
N GLY A 98 19.08 -8.39 -13.88
CA GLY A 98 18.02 -7.50 -14.36
C GLY A 98 16.61 -8.05 -14.10
N ILE A 99 16.41 -9.38 -14.12
CA ILE A 99 15.14 -10.01 -13.69
C ILE A 99 14.88 -9.71 -12.21
N VAL A 100 15.89 -9.81 -11.35
CA VAL A 100 15.78 -9.52 -9.90
C VAL A 100 15.29 -8.10 -9.63
N LEU A 101 15.71 -7.10 -10.43
CA LEU A 101 15.23 -5.72 -10.30
C LEU A 101 13.74 -5.56 -10.61
N ALA A 102 13.19 -6.50 -11.38
CA ALA A 102 11.83 -6.48 -11.87
C ALA A 102 10.90 -7.44 -11.11
N SER A 103 11.43 -8.38 -10.33
CA SER A 103 10.66 -9.52 -9.80
C SER A 103 9.87 -9.23 -8.52
N THR A 104 10.14 -8.17 -7.77
CA THR A 104 9.41 -7.90 -6.51
C THR A 104 7.98 -7.38 -6.78
N ASP A 105 6.98 -8.27 -6.74
CA ASP A 105 5.57 -7.93 -7.00
C ASP A 105 4.91 -7.08 -5.88
N SER A 106 5.48 -7.13 -4.67
CA SER A 106 5.03 -6.35 -3.52
C SER A 106 5.40 -4.86 -3.57
N ILE A 107 6.22 -4.43 -4.55
CA ILE A 107 6.67 -3.05 -4.71
C ILE A 107 6.67 -2.65 -6.18
N SER A 108 5.66 -1.89 -6.60
CA SER A 108 5.65 -1.19 -7.91
C SER A 108 6.22 0.22 -7.76
N ALA A 109 5.75 0.97 -6.76
CA ALA A 109 6.13 2.34 -6.41
C ALA A 109 6.40 2.53 -4.90
N TYR A 110 7.19 3.56 -4.55
CA TYR A 110 7.40 3.99 -3.16
C TYR A 110 6.57 5.21 -2.78
N SER A 111 6.27 6.07 -3.75
CA SER A 111 5.43 7.25 -3.59
C SER A 111 4.42 7.35 -4.73
N LEU A 112 3.33 8.09 -4.52
CA LEU A 112 2.39 8.38 -5.61
C LEU A 112 3.05 9.17 -6.75
N GLU A 113 4.11 9.94 -6.45
CA GLU A 113 4.87 10.67 -7.46
C GLU A 113 5.66 9.75 -8.39
N ASP A 114 6.08 8.57 -7.93
CA ASP A 114 6.78 7.60 -8.77
C ASP A 114 5.88 7.05 -9.87
N ASN A 115 4.57 6.95 -9.60
CA ASN A 115 3.58 6.54 -10.61
C ASN A 115 3.51 7.53 -11.78
N GLU A 116 3.66 8.83 -11.52
CA GLU A 116 3.67 9.85 -12.59
C GLU A 116 4.92 9.75 -13.49
N LYS A 117 6.01 9.17 -12.99
CA LYS A 117 7.28 9.00 -13.72
C LYS A 117 7.28 7.79 -14.65
N TRP A 118 6.14 7.10 -14.83
CA TRP A 118 6.03 5.87 -15.64
C TRP A 118 6.56 6.03 -17.08
N LYS A 119 6.37 7.19 -17.73
CA LYS A 119 6.88 7.44 -19.09
C LYS A 119 8.41 7.44 -19.12
N SER A 120 9.03 8.10 -18.15
CA SER A 120 10.49 8.14 -18.00
C SER A 120 11.03 6.75 -17.67
N TYR A 121 10.36 6.02 -16.76
CA TYR A 121 10.69 4.63 -16.44
C TYR A 121 10.68 3.74 -17.69
N ASN A 122 9.65 3.83 -18.53
CA ASN A 122 9.55 3.04 -19.77
C ASN A 122 10.67 3.36 -20.76
N TRP A 123 11.01 4.64 -20.92
CA TRP A 123 12.15 5.03 -21.76
C TRP A 123 13.47 4.48 -21.22
N GLN A 124 13.71 4.61 -19.91
CA GLN A 124 14.90 4.04 -19.27
C GLN A 124 14.96 2.52 -19.42
N LEU A 125 13.82 1.83 -19.30
CA LEU A 125 13.73 0.39 -19.48
C LEU A 125 14.09 -0.01 -20.92
N LEU A 126 13.49 0.64 -21.92
CA LEU A 126 13.81 0.37 -23.32
C LEU A 126 15.30 0.58 -23.60
N ILE A 127 15.89 1.67 -23.11
CA ILE A 127 17.32 1.94 -23.27
C ILE A 127 18.16 0.84 -22.59
N LYS A 128 17.83 0.46 -21.35
CA LYS A 128 18.57 -0.58 -20.61
C LYS A 128 18.51 -1.95 -21.28
N VAL A 129 17.35 -2.36 -21.79
CA VAL A 129 17.18 -3.66 -22.47
C VAL A 129 17.94 -3.67 -23.80
N ASN A 130 17.80 -2.63 -24.62
CA ASN A 130 18.54 -2.55 -25.89
C ASN A 130 20.05 -2.48 -25.67
N TRP A 131 20.49 -1.73 -24.66
CA TRP A 131 21.91 -1.66 -24.29
C TRP A 131 22.44 -3.01 -23.80
N LEU A 132 21.67 -3.72 -22.97
CA LEU A 132 22.04 -5.06 -22.50
C LEU A 132 22.18 -6.03 -23.67
N VAL A 133 21.22 -6.05 -24.61
CA VAL A 133 21.29 -6.90 -25.81
C VAL A 133 22.52 -6.58 -26.65
N PHE A 134 22.78 -5.29 -26.90
CA PHE A 134 23.96 -4.84 -27.64
C PHE A 134 25.27 -5.28 -26.96
N LEU A 135 25.37 -5.14 -25.64
CA LEU A 135 26.57 -5.57 -24.90
C LEU A 135 26.78 -7.08 -24.94
N LEU A 136 25.69 -7.85 -24.87
CA LEU A 136 25.76 -9.31 -24.93
C LEU A 136 26.24 -9.79 -26.30
N ASP A 137 25.73 -9.18 -27.38
CA ASP A 137 26.12 -9.48 -28.76
C ASP A 137 27.56 -9.03 -29.07
N TRP A 138 27.96 -7.85 -28.58
CA TRP A 138 29.29 -7.28 -28.83
C TRP A 138 30.43 -8.04 -28.12
N LYS A 139 30.21 -8.43 -26.85
CA LYS A 139 31.29 -8.97 -26.01
C LYS A 139 31.35 -10.51 -25.98
N PHE A 140 30.22 -11.20 -26.09
CA PHE A 140 30.17 -12.64 -25.80
C PHE A 140 29.88 -13.47 -27.06
N GLU A 141 30.90 -14.16 -27.56
CA GLU A 141 30.73 -15.19 -28.59
C GLU A 141 30.03 -16.41 -27.98
N THR A 142 28.73 -16.56 -28.24
CA THR A 142 27.87 -17.50 -27.52
C THR A 142 27.58 -18.76 -28.34
N SER A 143 27.70 -19.92 -27.68
CA SER A 143 27.19 -21.18 -28.20
C SER A 143 25.68 -21.09 -28.48
N SER A 144 25.19 -21.85 -29.47
CA SER A 144 23.75 -21.90 -29.80
C SER A 144 22.85 -22.18 -28.58
N LYS A 145 23.32 -23.00 -27.63
CA LYS A 145 22.58 -23.32 -26.39
C LYS A 145 22.57 -22.15 -25.39
N THR A 146 23.68 -21.42 -25.24
CA THR A 146 23.75 -20.27 -24.32
C THR A 146 22.96 -19.10 -24.88
N ALA A 147 23.02 -18.85 -26.20
CA ALA A 147 22.20 -17.85 -26.89
C ALA A 147 20.69 -18.08 -26.71
N LEU A 148 20.23 -19.33 -26.82
CA LEU A 148 18.82 -19.68 -26.56
C LEU A 148 18.42 -19.38 -25.11
N THR A 149 19.23 -19.76 -24.12
CA THR A 149 18.96 -19.49 -22.71
C THR A 149 18.89 -18.00 -22.42
N ILE A 150 19.84 -17.21 -22.95
CA ILE A 150 19.86 -15.76 -22.83
C ILE A 150 18.59 -15.15 -23.43
N THR A 151 18.16 -15.63 -24.60
CA THR A 151 16.93 -15.17 -25.24
C THR A 151 15.70 -15.42 -24.36
N TYR A 152 15.53 -16.62 -23.81
CA TYR A 152 14.44 -16.91 -22.87
C TYR A 152 14.50 -16.01 -21.62
N LEU A 153 15.68 -15.83 -21.02
CA LEU A 153 15.84 -14.97 -19.85
C LEU A 153 15.56 -13.48 -20.17
N LEU A 154 15.93 -12.98 -21.36
CA LEU A 154 15.61 -11.63 -21.81
C LEU A 154 14.11 -11.44 -22.02
N THR A 155 13.42 -12.44 -22.56
CA THR A 155 11.95 -12.41 -22.68
C THR A 155 11.28 -12.39 -21.30
N LEU A 156 11.77 -13.18 -20.34
CA LEU A 156 11.28 -13.19 -18.96
C LEU A 156 11.52 -11.83 -18.27
N MET A 157 12.70 -11.23 -18.44
CA MET A 157 12.99 -9.88 -17.96
C MET A 157 12.02 -8.84 -18.53
N SER A 158 11.75 -8.92 -19.84
CA SER A 158 10.85 -8.00 -20.53
C SER A 158 9.42 -8.13 -20.00
N LEU A 159 8.94 -9.35 -19.75
CA LEU A 159 7.62 -9.60 -19.16
C LEU A 159 7.53 -8.99 -17.75
N LYS A 160 8.47 -9.31 -16.85
CA LYS A 160 8.49 -8.80 -15.46
C LYS A 160 8.54 -7.26 -15.40
N THR A 161 9.30 -6.64 -16.30
CA THR A 161 9.45 -5.19 -16.36
C THR A 161 8.24 -4.48 -16.99
N ASP A 162 7.57 -5.10 -17.97
CA ASP A 162 6.31 -4.62 -18.55
C ASP A 162 5.19 -4.59 -17.51
N GLU A 163 5.08 -5.62 -16.66
CA GLU A 163 4.08 -5.62 -15.58
C GLU A 163 4.26 -4.45 -14.62
N ARG A 164 5.51 -4.18 -14.23
CA ARG A 164 5.84 -3.05 -13.37
C ARG A 164 5.53 -1.71 -14.05
N ALA A 165 5.91 -1.57 -15.32
CA ALA A 165 5.60 -0.39 -16.13
C ALA A 165 4.09 -0.11 -16.19
N ARG A 166 3.28 -1.16 -16.36
CA ARG A 166 1.81 -1.04 -16.37
C ARG A 166 1.25 -0.70 -15.01
N ALA A 167 1.78 -1.27 -13.93
CA ALA A 167 1.36 -0.93 -12.57
C ALA A 167 1.58 0.57 -12.28
N LEU A 168 2.74 1.11 -12.65
CA LEU A 168 3.02 2.55 -12.54
C LEU A 168 2.07 3.39 -13.40
N MET A 169 1.81 2.95 -14.64
CA MET A 169 0.87 3.63 -15.54
C MET A 169 -0.54 3.63 -14.98
N ALA A 170 -1.05 2.51 -14.48
CA ALA A 170 -2.38 2.39 -13.88
C ALA A 170 -2.54 3.29 -12.66
N GLY A 171 -1.50 3.38 -11.82
CA GLY A 171 -1.47 4.27 -10.66
C GLY A 171 -1.29 5.76 -10.99
N SER A 172 -1.05 6.14 -12.25
CA SER A 172 -0.89 7.53 -12.66
C SER A 172 -2.23 8.25 -12.81
N ARG A 173 -2.27 9.54 -12.49
CA ARG A 173 -3.48 10.38 -12.57
C ARG A 173 -4.16 10.32 -13.93
N GLN A 174 -3.37 10.33 -15.01
CA GLN A 174 -3.91 10.29 -16.37
C GLN A 174 -4.65 8.96 -16.67
N SER A 175 -4.10 7.81 -16.23
CA SER A 175 -4.80 6.53 -16.42
C SER A 175 -6.00 6.45 -15.49
N LEU A 176 -5.81 6.88 -14.24
CA LEU A 176 -6.85 6.90 -13.22
C LEU A 176 -8.11 7.65 -13.68
N GLU A 177 -7.95 8.87 -14.21
CA GLU A 177 -9.05 9.69 -14.73
C GLU A 177 -9.80 8.99 -15.87
N ARG A 178 -9.07 8.28 -16.75
CA ARG A 178 -9.66 7.54 -17.87
C ARG A 178 -10.44 6.32 -17.40
N ASP A 179 -9.86 5.56 -16.48
CA ASP A 179 -10.33 4.22 -16.11
C ASP A 179 -11.56 4.33 -15.17
N THR A 180 -11.57 5.33 -14.29
CA THR A 180 -12.68 5.60 -13.37
C THR A 180 -13.87 6.33 -14.00
N LYS A 181 -13.71 6.89 -15.21
CA LYS A 181 -14.79 7.60 -15.92
C LYS A 181 -16.03 6.73 -16.10
N VAL A 182 -15.86 5.43 -16.35
CA VAL A 182 -16.97 4.49 -16.56
C VAL A 182 -17.81 4.34 -15.29
N VAL A 183 -17.14 4.17 -14.15
CA VAL A 183 -17.79 4.15 -12.84
C VAL A 183 -18.52 5.45 -12.59
N ALA A 184 -17.90 6.61 -12.89
CA ALA A 184 -18.52 7.92 -12.71
C ALA A 184 -19.80 8.08 -13.56
N ASP A 185 -19.74 7.71 -14.85
CA ASP A 185 -20.87 7.77 -15.78
C ASP A 185 -21.99 6.78 -15.42
N TYR A 186 -21.65 5.65 -14.81
CA TYR A 186 -22.61 4.68 -14.28
C TYR A 186 -23.30 5.22 -13.03
N MET A 187 -22.53 5.68 -12.03
CA MET A 187 -23.05 6.23 -10.78
C MET A 187 -23.99 7.41 -11.01
N ARG A 188 -23.73 8.26 -12.01
CA ARG A 188 -24.62 9.37 -12.38
C ARG A 188 -26.01 8.92 -12.83
N ARG A 189 -26.15 7.71 -13.38
CA ARG A 189 -27.40 7.17 -13.95
C ARG A 189 -28.14 6.22 -13.00
N GLU A 190 -27.46 5.64 -12.01
CA GLU A 190 -27.99 4.61 -11.11
C GLU A 190 -29.08 5.11 -10.13
N HIS A 191 -29.35 6.42 -10.05
CA HIS A 191 -30.19 7.03 -9.01
C HIS A 191 -31.71 6.91 -9.19
N GLU A 192 -32.19 6.15 -10.19
CA GLU A 192 -33.63 5.96 -10.46
C GLU A 192 -34.25 4.75 -9.72
N SER A 193 -33.47 4.00 -8.94
CA SER A 193 -33.96 2.82 -8.22
C SER A 193 -34.74 3.18 -6.94
N GLY A 194 -35.90 2.54 -6.73
CA GLY A 194 -36.87 2.76 -5.65
C GLY A 194 -36.41 2.52 -4.21
N GLU A 195 -37.25 1.93 -3.36
CA GLU A 195 -36.98 1.78 -1.93
C GLU A 195 -35.70 0.97 -1.65
N VAL A 196 -34.85 1.48 -0.75
CA VAL A 196 -33.49 0.98 -0.51
C VAL A 196 -33.37 0.37 0.89
N ASP A 197 -32.84 -0.86 1.00
CA ASP A 197 -32.52 -1.50 2.29
C ASP A 197 -30.99 -1.69 2.46
N PRO A 198 -30.36 -0.89 3.34
CA PRO A 198 -28.93 -0.97 3.67
C PRO A 198 -28.47 -2.24 4.38
N VAL A 199 -29.36 -2.98 5.06
CA VAL A 199 -28.96 -4.17 5.82
C VAL A 199 -28.84 -5.38 4.90
N HIS A 200 -29.78 -5.54 3.97
CA HIS A 200 -29.78 -6.60 2.96
C HIS A 200 -29.17 -6.16 1.62
N MET A 201 -28.60 -4.95 1.57
CA MET A 201 -28.02 -4.34 0.37
C MET A 201 -28.98 -4.28 -0.83
N SER A 202 -30.29 -4.28 -0.59
CA SER A 202 -31.30 -4.21 -1.66
C SER A 202 -31.39 -2.78 -2.19
N GLY A 203 -31.40 -2.63 -3.52
CA GLY A 203 -31.30 -1.32 -4.17
C GLY A 203 -29.89 -0.72 -4.23
N TYR A 204 -28.85 -1.38 -3.69
CA TYR A 204 -27.45 -0.97 -3.80
C TYR A 204 -26.76 -1.65 -4.99
N THR A 205 -26.78 -1.01 -6.15
CA THR A 205 -26.23 -1.56 -7.39
C THR A 205 -24.82 -1.05 -7.71
N TYR A 206 -23.99 -0.89 -6.68
CA TYR A 206 -22.58 -0.51 -6.86
C TYR A 206 -21.81 -1.57 -7.63
N LEU A 207 -20.95 -1.10 -8.53
CA LEU A 207 -20.23 -1.96 -9.47
C LEU A 207 -19.08 -2.70 -8.77
N VAL A 208 -19.13 -4.04 -8.78
CA VAL A 208 -18.00 -4.87 -8.35
C VAL A 208 -17.18 -5.27 -9.57
N ARG A 209 -17.80 -5.79 -10.63
CA ARG A 209 -17.09 -6.25 -11.84
C ARG A 209 -17.95 -6.16 -13.10
N GLY A 210 -17.32 -6.08 -14.27
CA GLY A 210 -17.98 -6.08 -15.59
C GLY A 210 -17.69 -4.87 -16.48
N GLU A 211 -17.06 -3.81 -15.95
CA GLU A 211 -16.58 -2.69 -16.80
C GLU A 211 -15.32 -3.01 -17.61
N GLU A 212 -14.62 -4.08 -17.23
CA GLU A 212 -13.29 -4.36 -17.72
C GLU A 212 -13.28 -5.14 -19.04
N GLU A 213 -14.39 -5.77 -19.45
CA GLU A 213 -14.55 -6.37 -20.79
C GLU A 213 -14.54 -5.30 -21.91
N ARG A 214 -14.69 -4.03 -21.53
CA ARG A 214 -14.50 -2.86 -22.39
C ARG A 214 -13.03 -2.58 -22.74
N TRP A 215 -12.06 -3.10 -21.97
CA TRP A 215 -10.62 -2.93 -22.25
C TRP A 215 -10.18 -3.60 -23.55
N GLU A 216 -10.90 -4.63 -23.98
CA GLU A 216 -10.68 -5.25 -25.28
C GLU A 216 -10.90 -4.27 -26.43
N GLU A 217 -11.77 -3.25 -26.31
CA GLU A 217 -12.01 -2.23 -27.36
C GLU A 217 -10.91 -1.17 -27.48
N ILE A 218 -10.12 -0.93 -26.42
CA ILE A 218 -9.02 0.06 -26.42
C ILE A 218 -7.70 -0.58 -26.83
N TYR A 219 -7.43 -1.81 -26.38
CA TYR A 219 -6.34 -2.61 -26.95
C TYR A 219 -6.60 -2.92 -28.44
N ASP A 220 -7.89 -2.98 -28.81
CA ASP A 220 -8.34 -2.94 -30.19
C ASP A 220 -7.87 -1.70 -30.95
N ARG A 221 -7.27 -0.65 -30.36
CA ARG A 221 -6.70 0.46 -31.15
C ARG A 221 -5.38 0.10 -31.82
N ALA A 222 -4.51 -0.62 -31.10
CA ALA A 222 -3.29 -1.18 -31.66
C ALA A 222 -3.64 -2.36 -32.58
N GLU A 223 -4.58 -3.21 -32.14
CA GLU A 223 -5.10 -4.31 -32.94
C GLU A 223 -5.91 -3.82 -34.14
N ARG A 224 -6.58 -2.66 -34.11
CA ARG A 224 -7.30 -2.06 -35.27
C ARG A 224 -6.37 -1.85 -36.46
N SER A 225 -5.06 -1.72 -36.28
CA SER A 225 -4.11 -1.68 -37.40
C SER A 225 -3.93 -3.08 -38.03
N ILE A 226 -3.90 -4.13 -37.20
CA ILE A 226 -3.80 -5.54 -37.58
C ILE A 226 -5.16 -6.09 -38.06
N LYS A 227 -6.26 -5.83 -37.35
CA LYS A 227 -7.65 -6.05 -37.78
C LYS A 227 -8.02 -5.25 -39.01
N ARG A 228 -7.51 -4.03 -39.27
CA ARG A 228 -7.69 -3.37 -40.59
C ARG A 228 -6.97 -4.12 -41.71
N PHE A 229 -5.83 -4.73 -41.40
CA PHE A 229 -5.08 -5.58 -42.31
C PHE A 229 -5.82 -6.91 -42.58
N ILE A 230 -6.42 -7.53 -41.55
CA ILE A 230 -7.22 -8.76 -41.64
C ILE A 230 -8.63 -8.50 -42.24
N LYS A 231 -9.24 -7.34 -41.98
CA LYS A 231 -10.52 -6.86 -42.54
C LYS A 231 -10.45 -6.55 -44.03
N ARG A 232 -9.25 -6.32 -44.58
CA ARG A 232 -9.02 -6.30 -46.03
C ARG A 232 -9.10 -7.70 -46.65
N PHE A 233 -8.91 -8.76 -45.86
CA PHE A 233 -8.87 -10.14 -46.32
C PHE A 233 -10.17 -10.93 -46.09
N LEU A 234 -10.95 -10.61 -45.06
CA LEU A 234 -12.20 -11.32 -44.74
C LEU A 234 -13.36 -10.33 -44.53
N GLY A 235 -14.47 -10.57 -45.25
CA GLY A 235 -15.59 -9.65 -45.44
C GLY A 235 -16.42 -9.31 -44.18
N LYS A 236 -17.25 -8.27 -44.35
CA LYS A 236 -17.99 -7.47 -43.34
C LYS A 236 -18.94 -8.24 -42.39
N GLU A 237 -19.04 -7.73 -41.17
CA GLU A 237 -20.27 -7.75 -40.34
C GLU A 237 -20.61 -6.36 -39.77
N ASN A 238 -21.92 -6.15 -39.55
CA ASN A 238 -22.56 -4.89 -39.15
C ASN A 238 -22.42 -4.61 -37.65
N HIS A 239 -22.13 -3.35 -37.29
CA HIS A 239 -22.07 -2.90 -35.90
C HIS A 239 -23.48 -2.66 -35.33
N ARG A 240 -23.73 -3.17 -34.11
CA ARG A 240 -24.85 -2.75 -33.23
C ARG A 240 -24.31 -1.87 -32.11
N ASN A 241 -25.16 -0.97 -31.59
CA ASN A 241 -24.81 -0.02 -30.54
C ASN A 241 -24.46 -0.72 -29.20
N PRO A 242 -23.49 -0.20 -28.41
CA PRO A 242 -22.95 -0.92 -27.24
C PRO A 242 -23.75 -0.73 -25.93
N LEU A 243 -24.92 -0.08 -25.97
CA LEU A 243 -25.68 0.26 -24.75
C LEU A 243 -26.72 -0.80 -24.32
N ASP A 244 -26.92 -1.89 -25.07
CA ASP A 244 -27.97 -2.87 -24.78
C ASP A 244 -27.53 -4.09 -23.94
N ASN A 245 -26.24 -4.26 -23.62
CA ASN A 245 -25.75 -5.42 -22.83
C ASN A 245 -25.53 -5.08 -21.35
N VAL A 246 -26.57 -4.60 -20.66
CA VAL A 246 -26.55 -4.37 -19.19
C VAL A 246 -26.64 -5.69 -18.40
N HIS A 247 -26.78 -6.84 -19.08
CA HIS A 247 -27.01 -8.14 -18.43
C HIS A 247 -25.78 -8.81 -17.80
N GLU A 248 -24.55 -8.33 -18.03
CA GLU A 248 -23.30 -8.97 -17.55
C GLU A 248 -22.57 -8.20 -16.43
N LEU A 249 -23.17 -7.13 -15.88
CA LEU A 249 -22.58 -6.39 -14.76
C LEU A 249 -22.84 -7.09 -13.42
N ILE A 250 -21.78 -7.31 -12.64
CA ILE A 250 -21.86 -7.86 -11.28
C ILE A 250 -21.93 -6.70 -10.29
N THR A 251 -23.09 -6.55 -9.66
CA THR A 251 -23.38 -5.51 -8.66
C THR A 251 -23.43 -6.09 -7.25
N ILE A 252 -23.25 -5.26 -6.23
CA ILE A 252 -23.32 -5.67 -4.81
C ILE A 252 -24.66 -6.36 -4.48
N GLU A 253 -25.77 -5.85 -4.98
CA GLU A 253 -27.08 -6.48 -4.78
C GLU A 253 -27.11 -7.94 -5.28
N LYS A 254 -26.49 -8.24 -6.44
CA LYS A 254 -26.39 -9.62 -6.95
C LYS A 254 -25.54 -10.49 -6.02
N VAL A 255 -24.43 -9.96 -5.50
CA VAL A 255 -23.56 -10.66 -4.53
C VAL A 255 -24.34 -10.99 -3.25
N TRP A 256 -25.15 -10.04 -2.76
CA TRP A 256 -25.86 -10.19 -1.48
C TRP A 256 -27.02 -11.18 -1.55
N LYS A 257 -27.71 -11.23 -2.70
CA LYS A 257 -28.81 -12.18 -3.00
C LYS A 257 -28.36 -13.63 -3.17
N CYS A 258 -27.06 -13.90 -3.24
CA CYS A 258 -26.56 -15.26 -3.41
C CYS A 258 -26.49 -16.03 -2.08
N GLU A 259 -27.05 -17.24 -2.10
CA GLU A 259 -27.16 -18.16 -0.95
C GLU A 259 -26.33 -19.44 -1.12
N GLY A 260 -25.34 -19.44 -2.03
CA GLY A 260 -24.45 -20.60 -2.21
C GLY A 260 -23.74 -20.97 -0.89
N ARG A 261 -23.38 -22.24 -0.68
CA ARG A 261 -22.87 -22.79 0.60
C ARG A 261 -21.80 -21.92 1.30
N LEU A 262 -20.91 -21.27 0.54
CA LEU A 262 -19.85 -20.37 1.03
C LEU A 262 -20.33 -18.94 1.40
N LEU A 263 -21.38 -18.44 0.76
CA LEU A 263 -22.00 -17.13 0.99
C LEU A 263 -23.32 -17.22 1.79
N SER A 264 -23.69 -18.45 2.17
CA SER A 264 -24.85 -18.76 3.01
C SER A 264 -24.57 -18.39 4.45
N SER A 265 -25.65 -18.22 5.24
CA SER A 265 -25.54 -17.97 6.69
C SER A 265 -24.83 -19.08 7.45
N GLU A 266 -24.71 -20.29 6.89
CA GLU A 266 -23.96 -21.41 7.48
C GLU A 266 -22.44 -21.32 7.19
N GLY A 267 -22.05 -20.74 6.04
CA GLY A 267 -20.64 -20.64 5.61
C GLY A 267 -19.97 -19.32 5.96
N ASP A 268 -20.74 -18.23 6.06
CA ASP A 268 -20.27 -16.89 6.38
C ASP A 268 -21.23 -16.19 7.38
N PRO A 269 -21.19 -16.60 8.67
CA PRO A 269 -22.14 -16.10 9.68
C PRO A 269 -22.01 -14.58 9.94
N ASN A 270 -20.85 -14.00 9.63
CA ASN A 270 -20.55 -12.59 9.85
C ASN A 270 -20.61 -11.73 8.58
N ASN A 271 -20.97 -12.31 7.43
CA ASN A 271 -20.90 -11.69 6.09
C ASN A 271 -19.50 -11.15 5.75
N GLU A 272 -18.43 -11.74 6.27
CA GLU A 272 -17.04 -11.33 6.04
C GLU A 272 -16.64 -11.43 4.57
N VAL A 273 -17.08 -12.47 3.87
CA VAL A 273 -16.77 -12.67 2.45
C VAL A 273 -17.55 -11.68 1.58
N LYS A 274 -18.82 -11.43 1.93
CA LYS A 274 -19.65 -10.42 1.23
C LYS A 274 -19.14 -8.99 1.50
N ASP A 275 -18.63 -8.73 2.70
CA ASP A 275 -18.01 -7.48 3.09
C ASP A 275 -16.77 -7.18 2.22
N ILE A 276 -15.95 -8.17 1.84
CA ILE A 276 -14.81 -7.95 0.91
C ILE A 276 -15.27 -7.40 -0.45
N CYS A 277 -16.36 -7.92 -1.02
CA CYS A 277 -16.93 -7.39 -2.25
C CYS A 277 -17.48 -5.97 -2.07
N LEU A 278 -18.11 -5.69 -0.93
CA LEU A 278 -18.55 -4.34 -0.56
C LEU A 278 -17.38 -3.37 -0.47
N SER A 279 -16.30 -3.75 0.22
CA SER A 279 -15.05 -2.99 0.32
C SER A 279 -14.45 -2.71 -1.05
N PHE A 280 -14.52 -3.66 -1.98
CA PHE A 280 -14.07 -3.47 -3.36
C PHE A 280 -14.92 -2.43 -4.12
N ALA A 281 -16.24 -2.45 -3.94
CA ALA A 281 -17.12 -1.45 -4.53
C ALA A 281 -16.90 -0.05 -3.93
N LEU A 282 -16.73 0.04 -2.60
CA LEU A 282 -16.39 1.29 -1.91
C LEU A 282 -15.03 1.84 -2.36
N PHE A 283 -14.03 0.96 -2.52
CA PHE A 283 -12.73 1.30 -3.09
C PHE A 283 -12.88 2.01 -4.44
N LYS A 284 -13.74 1.51 -5.34
CA LYS A 284 -14.00 2.17 -6.63
C LYS A 284 -14.66 3.54 -6.49
N LEU A 285 -15.52 3.73 -5.50
CA LEU A 285 -16.11 5.04 -5.21
C LEU A 285 -15.06 6.02 -4.66
N LEU A 286 -14.20 5.57 -3.75
CA LEU A 286 -13.10 6.37 -3.23
C LEU A 286 -12.09 6.71 -4.33
N HIS A 287 -11.90 5.81 -5.30
CA HIS A 287 -11.07 5.99 -6.48
C HIS A 287 -11.49 7.20 -7.32
N LEU A 288 -12.79 7.48 -7.41
CA LEU A 288 -13.33 8.65 -8.11
C LEU A 288 -12.81 9.96 -7.51
N ARG A 289 -12.61 10.02 -6.18
CA ARG A 289 -12.07 11.19 -5.49
C ARG A 289 -10.61 11.45 -5.89
N TYR A 290 -9.79 10.40 -6.01
CA TYR A 290 -8.41 10.53 -6.51
C TYR A 290 -8.35 10.93 -7.99
N ALA A 291 -9.35 10.52 -8.78
CA ALA A 291 -9.51 10.92 -10.18
C ALA A 291 -10.06 12.35 -10.34
N GLY A 292 -10.51 13.00 -9.27
CA GLY A 292 -11.10 14.35 -9.32
C GLY A 292 -12.55 14.38 -9.80
N TYR A 293 -13.26 13.25 -9.82
CA TYR A 293 -14.70 13.20 -10.09
C TYR A 293 -15.51 13.46 -8.83
N SER A 294 -16.53 14.33 -8.93
CA SER A 294 -17.52 14.53 -7.88
C SER A 294 -18.73 13.61 -8.11
N LEU A 295 -19.19 12.99 -7.02
CA LEU A 295 -20.41 12.19 -7.02
C LEU A 295 -21.64 13.12 -6.97
N PRO A 296 -22.76 12.76 -7.63
CA PRO A 296 -24.01 13.48 -7.48
C PRO A 296 -24.50 13.51 -6.03
N GLN A 297 -25.31 14.51 -5.67
CA GLN A 297 -25.86 14.63 -4.31
C GLN A 297 -26.72 13.42 -3.90
N GLU A 298 -27.43 12.81 -4.86
CA GLU A 298 -28.20 11.57 -4.63
C GLU A 298 -27.29 10.37 -4.32
N ALA A 299 -26.15 10.24 -4.99
CA ALA A 299 -25.14 9.22 -4.67
C ALA A 299 -24.65 9.37 -3.24
N HIS A 300 -24.29 10.60 -2.84
CA HIS A 300 -23.84 10.89 -1.49
C HIS A 300 -24.89 10.56 -0.43
N LYS A 301 -26.17 10.80 -0.72
CA LYS A 301 -27.28 10.42 0.17
C LYS A 301 -27.40 8.90 0.28
N LYS A 302 -27.27 8.17 -0.83
CA LYS A 302 -27.33 6.71 -0.89
C LYS A 302 -26.15 6.05 -0.14
N THR A 303 -24.93 6.54 -0.34
CA THR A 303 -23.73 6.07 0.39
C THR A 303 -23.79 6.42 1.86
N ARG A 304 -24.26 7.63 2.23
CA ARG A 304 -24.47 8.01 3.64
C ARG A 304 -25.47 7.10 4.35
N ASN A 305 -26.58 6.76 3.68
CA ASN A 305 -27.55 5.81 4.22
C ASN A 305 -26.93 4.42 4.42
N LEU A 306 -26.05 3.97 3.52
CA LEU A 306 -25.37 2.69 3.64
C LEU A 306 -24.48 2.62 4.88
N ILE A 307 -23.67 3.67 5.09
CA ILE A 307 -22.78 3.73 6.25
C ILE A 307 -23.61 3.72 7.53
N HIS A 308 -24.57 4.64 7.67
CA HIS A 308 -25.28 4.82 8.93
C HIS A 308 -26.29 3.71 9.24
N ARG A 309 -27.15 3.35 8.26
CA ARG A 309 -28.23 2.38 8.46
C ARG A 309 -27.83 0.95 8.10
N GLY A 310 -26.72 0.74 7.39
CA GLY A 310 -26.20 -0.57 7.03
C GLY A 310 -25.06 -0.99 7.96
N LEU A 311 -23.87 -0.42 7.74
CA LEU A 311 -22.64 -0.80 8.46
C LEU A 311 -22.71 -0.48 9.96
N LEU A 312 -23.27 0.67 10.31
CA LEU A 312 -23.33 1.21 11.68
C LEU A 312 -24.66 0.93 12.41
N SER A 313 -25.49 0.03 11.86
CA SER A 313 -26.83 -0.28 12.40
C SER A 313 -26.80 -0.91 13.79
N LYS A 314 -25.93 -1.90 14.00
CA LYS A 314 -25.77 -2.64 15.26
C LYS A 314 -24.93 -1.87 16.29
N GLU A 315 -25.09 -2.20 17.57
CA GLU A 315 -24.31 -1.58 18.66
C GLU A 315 -22.80 -1.78 18.52
N ASP A 316 -22.37 -2.92 17.98
CA ASP A 316 -20.98 -3.24 17.66
C ASP A 316 -20.62 -3.03 16.17
N GLY A 317 -21.49 -2.35 15.42
CA GLY A 317 -21.35 -2.16 13.96
C GLY A 317 -20.06 -1.45 13.53
N TYR A 318 -19.42 -0.70 14.44
CA TYR A 318 -18.12 -0.09 14.17
C TYR A 318 -17.03 -1.11 13.84
N LYS A 319 -17.04 -2.31 14.42
CA LYS A 319 -16.05 -3.36 14.11
C LYS A 319 -16.15 -3.78 12.65
N ARG A 320 -17.38 -4.00 12.18
CA ARG A 320 -17.67 -4.30 10.78
C ARG A 320 -17.28 -3.14 9.87
N ALA A 321 -17.63 -1.90 10.24
CA ALA A 321 -17.29 -0.72 9.44
C ALA A 321 -15.77 -0.50 9.30
N PHE A 322 -15.01 -0.61 10.39
CA PHE A 322 -13.55 -0.49 10.34
C PHE A 322 -12.91 -1.62 9.54
N ARG A 323 -13.43 -2.85 9.63
CA ARG A 323 -12.98 -3.98 8.80
C ARG A 323 -13.21 -3.73 7.31
N VAL A 324 -14.42 -3.30 6.93
CA VAL A 324 -14.77 -2.94 5.54
C VAL A 324 -13.85 -1.84 5.02
N VAL A 325 -13.61 -0.80 5.82
CA VAL A 325 -12.71 0.30 5.43
C VAL A 325 -11.24 -0.15 5.36
N GLU A 326 -10.80 -1.04 6.25
CA GLU A 326 -9.43 -1.59 6.22
C GLU A 326 -9.19 -2.43 4.95
N ASP A 327 -10.18 -3.24 4.55
CA ASP A 327 -10.17 -3.97 3.28
C ASP A 327 -10.21 -3.02 2.08
N GLU A 328 -11.02 -1.96 2.13
CA GLU A 328 -11.06 -0.91 1.11
C GLU A 328 -9.69 -0.25 0.91
N LEU A 329 -9.04 0.17 2.01
CA LEU A 329 -7.71 0.77 1.99
C LEU A 329 -6.63 -0.25 1.56
N THR A 330 -6.88 -1.55 1.72
CA THR A 330 -6.04 -2.63 1.16
C THR A 330 -6.04 -2.57 -0.35
N PHE A 331 -7.23 -2.54 -0.97
CA PHE A 331 -7.36 -2.45 -2.41
C PHE A 331 -6.71 -1.17 -2.96
N LEU A 332 -6.90 -0.05 -2.25
CA LEU A 332 -6.28 1.23 -2.61
C LEU A 332 -4.76 1.19 -2.54
N PHE A 333 -4.19 0.60 -1.48
CA PHE A 333 -2.75 0.43 -1.34
C PHE A 333 -2.19 -0.47 -2.46
N ASP A 334 -2.83 -1.62 -2.71
CA ASP A 334 -2.39 -2.55 -3.74
C ASP A 334 -2.47 -1.95 -5.14
N PHE A 335 -3.48 -1.11 -5.39
CA PHE A 335 -3.61 -0.40 -6.65
C PHE A 335 -2.44 0.54 -6.93
N PHE A 336 -2.03 1.35 -5.94
CA PHE A 336 -0.99 2.36 -6.14
C PHE A 336 0.44 1.88 -5.94
N PHE A 337 0.68 0.86 -5.11
CA PHE A 337 2.01 0.54 -4.60
C PHE A 337 2.46 -0.91 -4.82
N THR A 338 1.59 -1.80 -5.29
CA THR A 338 1.94 -3.18 -5.63
C THR A 338 1.58 -3.48 -7.09
N LYS A 339 1.89 -4.69 -7.56
CA LYS A 339 1.46 -5.15 -8.89
C LYS A 339 0.13 -5.92 -8.86
N TYR A 340 -0.45 -6.16 -7.69
CA TYR A 340 -1.60 -7.07 -7.55
C TYR A 340 -2.81 -6.63 -8.37
N SER A 341 -3.15 -5.33 -8.38
CA SER A 341 -4.26 -4.80 -9.18
C SER A 341 -4.12 -5.13 -10.68
N MET A 342 -2.90 -5.10 -11.22
CA MET A 342 -2.61 -5.38 -12.63
C MET A 342 -2.72 -6.86 -12.97
N ILE A 343 -2.29 -7.74 -12.06
CA ILE A 343 -2.33 -9.20 -12.25
C ILE A 343 -3.78 -9.67 -12.48
N PHE A 344 -4.71 -9.00 -11.82
CA PHE A 344 -6.10 -9.41 -11.71
C PHE A 344 -7.05 -8.77 -12.74
N GLN A 345 -6.54 -7.91 -13.62
CA GLN A 345 -7.31 -7.41 -14.76
C GLN A 345 -7.72 -8.56 -15.72
N PRO A 346 -8.83 -8.45 -16.46
CA PRO A 346 -9.27 -9.51 -17.37
C PRO A 346 -8.20 -9.84 -18.42
N GLY A 347 -8.10 -11.13 -18.76
CA GLY A 347 -7.09 -11.64 -19.69
C GLY A 347 -5.65 -11.68 -19.13
N ARG A 348 -5.36 -11.04 -17.99
CA ARG A 348 -3.98 -10.98 -17.42
C ARG A 348 -3.55 -12.21 -16.65
N LEU A 349 -4.50 -12.98 -16.11
CA LEU A 349 -4.19 -14.26 -15.49
C LEU A 349 -3.50 -15.22 -16.47
N TYR A 350 -3.87 -15.17 -17.77
CA TYR A 350 -3.20 -15.93 -18.81
C TYR A 350 -1.72 -15.50 -18.98
N PHE A 351 -1.43 -14.20 -18.98
CA PHE A 351 -0.05 -13.71 -19.04
C PHE A 351 0.79 -14.17 -17.84
N LYS A 352 0.19 -14.26 -16.64
CA LYS A 352 0.86 -14.87 -15.48
C LYS A 352 1.14 -16.36 -15.65
N LEU A 353 0.21 -17.13 -16.21
CA LEU A 353 0.46 -18.54 -16.53
C LEU A 353 1.59 -18.70 -17.55
N VAL A 354 1.62 -17.84 -18.59
CA VAL A 354 2.72 -17.79 -19.56
C VAL A 354 4.04 -17.46 -18.86
N GLU A 355 4.06 -16.49 -17.96
CA GLU A 355 5.24 -16.14 -17.17
C GLU A 355 5.78 -17.33 -16.37
N PHE A 356 4.92 -18.11 -15.70
CA PHE A 356 5.34 -19.33 -14.98
C PHE A 356 5.97 -20.38 -15.91
N ILE A 357 5.41 -20.54 -17.12
CA ILE A 357 5.98 -21.42 -18.13
C ILE A 357 7.37 -20.92 -18.54
N TYR A 358 7.53 -19.62 -18.78
CA TYR A 358 8.84 -19.02 -19.10
C TYR A 358 9.84 -19.19 -17.95
N VAL A 359 9.42 -19.02 -16.69
CA VAL A 359 10.26 -19.29 -15.51
C VAL A 359 10.73 -20.74 -15.49
N ALA A 360 9.83 -21.71 -15.66
CA ALA A 360 10.17 -23.13 -15.66
C ALA A 360 11.14 -23.48 -16.80
N ILE A 361 10.91 -22.93 -18.00
CA ILE A 361 11.78 -23.11 -19.17
C ILE A 361 13.16 -22.49 -18.91
N SER A 362 13.22 -21.25 -18.40
CA SER A 362 14.47 -20.57 -18.06
C SER A 362 15.30 -21.35 -17.03
N ILE A 363 14.66 -21.90 -15.99
CA ILE A 363 15.33 -22.75 -15.00
C ILE A 363 15.87 -24.02 -15.64
N TRP A 364 15.06 -24.71 -16.46
CA TRP A 364 15.47 -25.95 -17.12
C TRP A 364 16.68 -25.73 -18.06
N PHE A 365 16.67 -24.67 -18.85
CA PHE A 365 17.79 -24.31 -19.72
C PHE A 365 19.05 -23.93 -18.91
N THR A 366 18.90 -23.16 -17.84
CA THR A 366 20.03 -22.76 -16.98
C THR A 366 20.64 -23.96 -16.25
N ALA A 367 19.81 -24.86 -15.71
CA ALA A 367 20.26 -26.11 -15.10
C ALA A 367 20.92 -27.06 -16.12
N SER A 368 20.44 -27.07 -17.36
CA SER A 368 21.05 -27.82 -18.46
C SER A 368 22.46 -27.30 -18.76
N ILE A 369 22.64 -25.97 -18.88
CA ILE A 369 23.97 -25.38 -19.03
C ILE A 369 24.84 -25.76 -17.83
N LEU A 370 24.34 -25.62 -16.60
CA LEU A 370 25.10 -25.91 -15.40
C LEU A 370 25.57 -27.37 -15.29
N LYS A 371 24.76 -28.33 -15.78
CA LYS A 371 25.10 -29.76 -15.79
C LYS A 371 26.21 -30.09 -16.78
N TYR A 372 26.23 -29.40 -17.92
CA TYR A 372 27.23 -29.57 -18.97
C TYR A 372 28.37 -28.55 -18.89
N TYR A 373 28.29 -27.59 -17.96
CA TYR A 373 29.34 -26.64 -17.62
C TYR A 373 30.52 -27.46 -17.14
N ASN A 374 31.43 -27.70 -18.09
CA ASN A 374 32.26 -28.87 -18.02
C ASN A 374 33.33 -28.66 -16.98
N ARG A 375 33.54 -29.74 -16.23
CA ARG A 375 34.66 -30.12 -15.38
C ARG A 375 35.99 -30.16 -16.17
N TYR A 376 36.13 -29.34 -17.20
CA TYR A 376 37.09 -29.43 -18.29
C TYR A 376 37.82 -28.10 -18.42
N GLY A 377 38.93 -28.01 -17.71
CA GLY A 377 40.14 -27.42 -18.26
C GLY A 377 40.19 -25.91 -18.50
N ASP A 378 39.40 -25.08 -17.81
CA ASP A 378 39.74 -23.66 -17.76
C ASP A 378 40.86 -23.43 -16.75
N ASN A 379 41.92 -22.77 -17.23
CA ASN A 379 43.17 -22.47 -16.52
C ASN A 379 43.02 -21.46 -15.35
N CYS A 380 41.79 -21.33 -14.82
CA CYS A 380 41.40 -20.50 -13.69
C CYS A 380 40.57 -21.32 -12.67
N GLN A 381 41.01 -22.51 -12.26
CA GLN A 381 40.41 -23.19 -11.10
C GLN A 381 40.71 -22.41 -9.82
N LEU A 382 39.75 -21.58 -9.42
CA LEU A 382 39.96 -20.56 -8.40
C LEU A 382 39.61 -21.00 -6.97
N GLY A 383 38.90 -22.11 -6.83
CA GLY A 383 38.54 -22.72 -5.56
C GLY A 383 37.43 -23.75 -5.78
N THR A 384 37.63 -24.96 -5.25
CA THR A 384 36.60 -26.00 -5.19
C THR A 384 36.04 -26.04 -3.78
N VAL A 385 34.73 -26.04 -3.63
CA VAL A 385 34.10 -26.38 -2.34
C VAL A 385 34.48 -27.83 -1.98
N SER A 386 34.47 -28.22 -0.71
CA SER A 386 34.88 -29.56 -0.22
C SER A 386 34.27 -30.74 -0.99
N ASN A 387 33.14 -30.54 -1.66
CA ASN A 387 32.40 -31.54 -2.43
C ASN A 387 32.80 -31.58 -3.93
N GLY A 388 33.81 -30.81 -4.36
CA GLY A 388 34.32 -30.80 -5.74
C GLY A 388 33.53 -29.96 -6.75
N MET A 389 32.58 -29.12 -6.29
CA MET A 389 31.84 -28.18 -7.14
C MET A 389 32.60 -26.85 -7.31
N SER A 390 32.53 -26.25 -8.50
CA SER A 390 33.05 -24.89 -8.74
C SER A 390 32.19 -23.86 -8.03
N ILE A 391 32.81 -22.77 -7.55
CA ILE A 391 32.12 -21.70 -6.83
C ILE A 391 31.05 -21.05 -7.71
N GLU A 392 31.35 -20.83 -8.99
CA GLU A 392 30.42 -20.28 -9.99
C GLU A 392 29.12 -21.10 -10.10
N VAL A 393 29.25 -22.43 -10.06
CA VAL A 393 28.10 -23.35 -10.11
C VAL A 393 27.25 -23.22 -8.86
N VAL A 394 27.89 -23.09 -7.70
CA VAL A 394 27.22 -22.89 -6.41
C VAL A 394 26.51 -21.54 -6.37
N VAL A 395 27.16 -20.45 -6.77
CA VAL A 395 26.59 -19.10 -6.80
C VAL A 395 25.37 -19.07 -7.73
N THR A 396 25.49 -19.61 -8.95
CA THR A 396 24.38 -19.66 -9.91
C THR A 396 23.22 -20.50 -9.37
N SER A 397 23.51 -21.63 -8.72
CA SER A 397 22.48 -22.47 -8.09
C SER A 397 21.75 -21.74 -6.96
N LEU A 398 22.48 -21.04 -6.09
CA LEU A 398 21.91 -20.26 -4.98
C LEU A 398 21.00 -19.14 -5.50
N MET A 399 21.40 -18.46 -6.57
CA MET A 399 20.57 -17.45 -7.23
C MET A 399 19.28 -18.06 -7.76
N MET A 400 19.36 -19.16 -8.53
CA MET A 400 18.18 -19.85 -9.06
C MET A 400 17.24 -20.31 -7.93
N ILE A 401 17.76 -20.92 -6.86
CA ILE A 401 16.95 -21.36 -5.70
C ILE A 401 16.25 -20.17 -5.04
N SER A 402 16.96 -19.06 -4.84
CA SER A 402 16.40 -17.85 -4.23
C SER A 402 15.28 -17.27 -5.09
N PHE A 403 15.45 -17.25 -6.41
CA PHE A 403 14.41 -16.79 -7.33
C PHE A 403 13.21 -17.72 -7.36
N ILE A 404 13.41 -19.03 -7.46
CA ILE A 404 12.32 -20.03 -7.39
C ILE A 404 11.52 -19.88 -6.10
N LEU A 405 12.21 -19.73 -4.97
CA LEU A 405 11.57 -19.55 -3.68
C LEU A 405 10.71 -18.28 -3.66
N VAL A 406 11.22 -17.16 -4.19
CA VAL A 406 10.47 -15.91 -4.26
C VAL A 406 9.27 -16.01 -5.20
N GLU A 407 9.44 -16.56 -6.41
CA GLU A 407 8.35 -16.73 -7.39
C GLU A 407 7.26 -17.65 -6.86
N PHE A 408 7.63 -18.76 -6.21
CA PHE A 408 6.67 -19.68 -5.59
C PHE A 408 5.88 -18.98 -4.46
N MET A 409 6.58 -18.24 -3.60
CA MET A 409 5.92 -17.52 -2.51
C MET A 409 5.04 -16.38 -3.03
N GLN A 410 5.45 -15.67 -4.08
CA GLN A 410 4.64 -14.66 -4.75
C GLN A 410 3.37 -15.27 -5.35
N PHE A 411 3.48 -16.38 -6.07
CA PHE A 411 2.34 -17.10 -6.61
C PHE A 411 1.35 -17.50 -5.51
N PHE A 412 1.87 -18.02 -4.40
CA PHE A 412 1.08 -18.33 -3.22
C PHE A 412 0.36 -17.08 -2.70
N PHE A 413 1.07 -15.98 -2.42
CA PHE A 413 0.45 -14.74 -1.92
C PHE A 413 -0.58 -14.13 -2.88
N VAL A 414 -0.33 -14.17 -4.19
CA VAL A 414 -1.27 -13.73 -5.23
C VAL A 414 -2.56 -14.54 -5.12
N GLY A 415 -2.47 -15.87 -5.02
CA GLY A 415 -3.63 -16.76 -4.92
C GLY A 415 -4.50 -16.53 -3.68
N PHE A 416 -3.91 -16.06 -2.58
CA PHE A 416 -4.63 -15.75 -1.33
C PHE A 416 -4.95 -14.26 -1.13
N SER A 417 -4.64 -13.41 -2.10
CA SER A 417 -4.89 -11.96 -2.01
C SER A 417 -6.38 -11.62 -1.98
N GLU A 418 -6.74 -10.47 -1.41
CA GLU A 418 -8.12 -9.98 -1.40
C GLU A 418 -8.66 -9.79 -2.84
N TRP A 419 -7.80 -9.41 -3.79
CA TRP A 419 -8.14 -9.34 -5.21
C TRP A 419 -8.53 -10.70 -5.81
N ALA A 420 -7.79 -11.76 -5.46
CA ALA A 420 -8.11 -13.12 -5.91
C ALA A 420 -9.48 -13.57 -5.40
N LYS A 421 -9.80 -13.28 -4.12
CA LYS A 421 -11.09 -13.59 -3.51
C LYS A 421 -12.24 -12.89 -4.25
N VAL A 422 -12.13 -11.59 -4.52
CA VAL A 422 -13.17 -10.83 -5.26
C VAL A 422 -13.41 -11.44 -6.64
N ILE A 423 -12.35 -11.78 -7.38
CA ILE A 423 -12.47 -12.37 -8.73
C ILE A 423 -13.07 -13.77 -8.68
N LEU A 424 -12.69 -14.57 -7.69
CA LEU A 424 -13.22 -15.91 -7.49
C LEU A 424 -14.72 -15.83 -7.18
N ILE A 425 -15.14 -14.93 -6.29
CA ILE A 425 -16.56 -14.68 -5.98
C ILE A 425 -17.30 -14.23 -7.23
N CYS A 426 -16.76 -13.28 -8.00
CA CYS A 426 -17.38 -12.83 -9.24
C CYS A 426 -17.52 -13.94 -10.29
N LYS A 427 -16.51 -14.83 -10.42
CA LYS A 427 -16.59 -15.99 -11.33
C LYS A 427 -17.58 -17.04 -10.83
N LEU A 428 -17.69 -17.23 -9.51
CA LEU A 428 -18.65 -18.13 -8.89
C LEU A 428 -20.09 -17.71 -9.21
N LEU A 429 -20.36 -16.40 -9.21
CA LEU A 429 -21.67 -15.87 -9.58
C LEU A 429 -22.08 -16.19 -11.02
N ASN A 430 -21.10 -16.33 -11.92
CA ASN A 430 -21.36 -16.64 -13.33
C ASN A 430 -21.35 -18.16 -13.65
N ASN A 431 -20.76 -19.01 -12.78
CA ASN A 431 -20.63 -20.45 -13.03
C ASN A 431 -21.05 -21.29 -11.80
N THR A 432 -22.27 -21.83 -11.85
CA THR A 432 -22.93 -22.62 -10.78
C THR A 432 -22.22 -23.93 -10.42
N THR A 433 -21.28 -24.42 -11.23
CA THR A 433 -20.64 -25.76 -11.08
C THR A 433 -19.31 -25.75 -10.33
N MET A 434 -18.65 -24.60 -10.13
CA MET A 434 -17.31 -24.53 -9.50
C MET A 434 -17.33 -24.37 -7.97
N ALA A 435 -18.52 -24.35 -7.35
CA ALA A 435 -18.71 -24.13 -5.91
C ALA A 435 -18.18 -25.26 -4.99
N VAL A 436 -17.79 -26.41 -5.56
CA VAL A 436 -17.41 -27.62 -4.79
C VAL A 436 -15.91 -27.67 -4.45
N TYR A 437 -15.05 -26.86 -5.10
CA TYR A 437 -13.59 -26.99 -5.01
C TYR A 437 -12.88 -25.93 -4.14
N ILE A 438 -13.59 -25.05 -3.46
CA ILE A 438 -12.97 -24.02 -2.62
C ILE A 438 -12.86 -24.55 -1.19
N ASP A 439 -11.63 -24.85 -0.81
CA ASP A 439 -11.26 -25.39 0.50
C ASP A 439 -11.38 -24.34 1.63
N GLN A 440 -11.54 -24.87 2.84
CA GLN A 440 -11.88 -24.20 4.09
C GLN A 440 -10.97 -23.02 4.44
N THR A 441 -11.55 -21.93 4.97
CA THR A 441 -10.82 -20.96 5.78
C THR A 441 -10.18 -21.69 6.95
N ARG A 442 -8.86 -21.83 6.91
CA ARG A 442 -8.09 -22.51 7.95
C ARG A 442 -8.14 -21.65 9.21
N ASN A 443 -8.86 -22.11 10.24
CA ASN A 443 -8.79 -21.55 11.60
C ASN A 443 -7.33 -21.47 12.04
N GLY A 444 -6.81 -20.27 12.26
CA GLY A 444 -5.45 -20.05 12.76
C GLY A 444 -4.61 -18.97 12.09
N GLN A 445 -5.11 -18.27 11.06
CA GLN A 445 -4.48 -17.01 10.64
C GLN A 445 -4.84 -15.91 11.65
N ARG A 446 -3.87 -15.53 12.48
CA ARG A 446 -3.97 -14.30 13.26
C ARG A 446 -4.10 -13.13 12.29
N GLU A 447 -5.19 -12.38 12.40
CA GLU A 447 -5.24 -10.98 12.01
C GLU A 447 -3.93 -10.34 12.46
N SER A 448 -3.15 -9.87 11.50
CA SER A 448 -1.93 -9.13 11.81
C SER A 448 -2.37 -7.83 12.44
N THR A 449 -2.33 -7.77 13.76
CA THR A 449 -2.90 -6.67 14.53
C THR A 449 -2.30 -5.36 14.06
N PRO A 450 -3.11 -4.44 13.49
CA PRO A 450 -2.70 -3.06 13.29
C PRO A 450 -2.30 -2.48 14.65
N VAL A 451 -1.62 -1.34 14.68
CA VAL A 451 -1.39 -0.60 15.93
C VAL A 451 -2.75 -0.38 16.58
N LYS A 452 -3.05 -1.18 17.62
CA LYS A 452 -4.38 -1.21 18.22
C LYS A 452 -4.56 0.08 18.99
N LEU A 453 -5.29 1.03 18.39
CA LEU A 453 -6.03 1.98 19.20
C LEU A 453 -6.88 1.16 20.19
N PRO A 454 -7.00 1.60 21.45
CA PRO A 454 -7.90 0.95 22.40
C PRO A 454 -9.31 0.85 21.79
N GLU A 455 -9.98 -0.28 21.96
CA GLU A 455 -11.32 -0.49 21.42
C GLU A 455 -12.30 0.55 21.95
N GLU A 456 -12.05 1.07 23.15
CA GLU A 456 -12.75 2.18 23.77
C GLU A 456 -12.73 3.46 22.93
N VAL A 457 -11.63 3.73 22.22
CA VAL A 457 -11.51 4.90 21.34
C VAL A 457 -12.33 4.71 20.07
N LYS A 458 -12.29 3.52 19.47
CA LYS A 458 -13.11 3.20 18.30
C LYS A 458 -14.60 3.29 18.64
N GLU A 459 -14.99 2.77 19.80
CA GLU A 459 -16.37 2.83 20.33
C GLU A 459 -16.81 4.28 20.56
N ALA A 460 -15.98 5.13 21.18
CA ALA A 460 -16.31 6.53 21.44
C ALA A 460 -16.45 7.36 20.15
N VAL A 461 -15.52 7.20 19.20
CA VAL A 461 -15.60 7.85 17.89
C VAL A 461 -16.82 7.38 17.11
N PHE A 462 -17.17 6.09 17.20
CA PHE A 462 -18.39 5.56 16.61
C PHE A 462 -19.65 6.18 17.22
N HIS A 463 -19.73 6.28 18.55
CA HIS A 463 -20.86 6.93 19.22
C HIS A 463 -21.00 8.40 18.80
N ALA A 464 -19.89 9.12 18.69
CA ALA A 464 -19.88 10.49 18.18
C ALA A 464 -20.33 10.59 16.72
N LEU A 465 -19.95 9.63 15.87
CA LEU A 465 -20.39 9.59 14.47
C LEU A 465 -21.90 9.31 14.35
N LYS A 466 -22.42 8.40 15.18
CA LYS A 466 -23.86 8.05 15.21
C LYS A 466 -24.71 9.18 15.77
N SER A 467 -24.24 9.86 16.81
CA SER A 467 -24.97 11.00 17.42
C SER A 467 -25.01 12.22 16.50
N ASN A 468 -23.95 12.46 15.73
CA ASN A 468 -23.87 13.57 14.78
C ASN A 468 -24.45 13.27 13.39
N TYR A 469 -25.27 12.22 13.25
CA TYR A 469 -25.87 11.84 11.97
C TYR A 469 -26.75 12.95 11.34
N SER A 470 -27.46 13.71 12.18
CA SER A 470 -28.36 14.79 11.73
C SER A 470 -27.77 16.20 11.86
N THR A 471 -26.69 16.36 12.62
CA THR A 471 -26.07 17.66 12.91
C THR A 471 -24.74 17.76 12.20
N LYS A 472 -24.48 18.88 11.53
CA LYS A 472 -23.16 19.17 10.95
C LYS A 472 -22.11 19.08 12.06
N LEU A 473 -20.94 18.51 11.79
CA LEU A 473 -19.81 18.55 12.73
C LEU A 473 -19.39 20.02 12.92
N GLU A 474 -19.26 20.49 14.17
CA GLU A 474 -19.09 21.92 14.48
C GLU A 474 -17.82 22.18 15.32
N ASN A 475 -16.70 21.53 14.98
CA ASN A 475 -15.41 21.74 15.64
C ASN A 475 -15.45 21.59 17.19
N GLY A 476 -16.22 20.63 17.69
CA GLY A 476 -16.38 20.37 19.13
C GLY A 476 -17.54 21.13 19.79
N GLN A 477 -18.21 22.05 19.08
CA GLN A 477 -19.33 22.80 19.64
C GLN A 477 -20.57 21.92 19.86
N ALA A 478 -20.77 20.89 19.03
CA ALA A 478 -21.91 19.99 19.18
C ALA A 478 -21.79 19.19 20.50
N SER A 479 -20.61 18.66 20.80
CA SER A 479 -20.29 17.94 22.04
C SER A 479 -20.42 18.83 23.28
N LEU A 480 -20.05 20.12 23.20
CA LEU A 480 -20.23 21.07 24.30
C LEU A 480 -21.71 21.41 24.56
N ARG A 481 -22.56 21.45 23.53
CA ARG A 481 -24.01 21.65 23.67
C ARG A 481 -24.68 20.46 24.33
N VAL A 482 -24.31 19.24 23.93
CA VAL A 482 -24.86 17.99 24.51
C VAL A 482 -24.58 17.88 26.01
N ASN A 483 -23.43 18.38 26.46
CA ASN A 483 -23.06 18.38 27.87
C ASN A 483 -23.60 19.59 28.68
N ASN A 484 -24.47 20.44 28.11
CA ASN A 484 -25.05 21.65 28.74
C ASN A 484 -24.06 22.76 29.15
N GLU A 485 -22.79 22.71 28.73
CA GLU A 485 -21.74 23.66 29.12
C GLU A 485 -21.38 24.69 28.01
N SER A 486 -22.34 24.97 27.14
CA SER A 486 -22.11 25.62 25.84
C SER A 486 -21.63 27.08 25.86
N LYS A 487 -21.97 27.89 26.87
CA LYS A 487 -21.74 29.35 26.77
C LYS A 487 -20.35 29.82 27.18
N LYS A 488 -19.69 29.14 28.12
CA LYS A 488 -18.39 29.58 28.67
C LYS A 488 -17.18 29.02 27.91
N LEU A 489 -17.30 27.84 27.32
CA LEU A 489 -16.21 27.14 26.62
C LEU A 489 -16.22 27.34 25.10
N LEU A 490 -17.27 27.96 24.54
CA LEU A 490 -17.45 28.13 23.09
C LEU A 490 -16.28 28.87 22.41
N TRP A 491 -15.67 29.82 23.10
CA TRP A 491 -14.55 30.60 22.58
C TRP A 491 -13.38 29.69 22.17
N ALA A 492 -13.19 28.57 22.87
CA ALA A 492 -12.12 27.61 22.60
C ALA A 492 -12.42 26.70 21.39
N CYS A 493 -13.56 26.87 20.72
CA CYS A 493 -13.89 26.20 19.46
C CYS A 493 -13.90 27.15 18.25
N GLN A 494 -13.68 28.46 18.48
CA GLN A 494 -13.80 29.53 17.48
C GLN A 494 -12.44 30.13 17.10
N PHE A 495 -11.43 29.28 16.95
CA PHE A 495 -10.10 29.70 16.48
C PHE A 495 -10.05 29.83 14.96
N GLU A 496 -9.11 30.64 14.46
CA GLU A 496 -8.89 30.83 13.02
C GLU A 496 -8.40 29.54 12.34
N THR A 497 -7.66 28.69 13.06
CA THR A 497 -7.13 27.43 12.55
C THR A 497 -7.53 26.25 13.43
N HIS A 498 -7.69 25.09 12.80
CA HIS A 498 -7.96 23.82 13.49
C HIS A 498 -6.77 23.40 14.36
N THR A 499 -5.56 23.68 13.88
CA THR A 499 -4.30 23.43 14.58
C THR A 499 -4.23 24.18 15.91
N GLN A 500 -4.68 25.44 15.96
CA GLN A 500 -4.75 26.18 17.22
C GLN A 500 -5.69 25.50 18.22
N ALA A 501 -6.86 25.06 17.78
CA ALA A 501 -7.81 24.33 18.62
C ALA A 501 -7.16 23.05 19.18
N ILE A 502 -6.50 22.24 18.35
CA ILE A 502 -5.82 21.03 18.79
C ILE A 502 -4.76 21.34 19.87
N ILE A 503 -3.91 22.34 19.65
CA ILE A 503 -2.83 22.66 20.60
C ILE A 503 -3.40 23.18 21.92
N VAL A 504 -4.35 24.12 21.89
CA VAL A 504 -4.97 24.70 23.09
C VAL A 504 -5.67 23.63 23.93
N TRP A 505 -6.48 22.79 23.31
CA TRP A 505 -7.17 21.71 24.00
C TRP A 505 -6.21 20.62 24.48
N HIS A 506 -5.13 20.35 23.75
CA HIS A 506 -4.11 19.39 24.17
C HIS A 506 -3.37 19.85 25.43
N ILE A 507 -3.05 21.14 25.51
CA ILE A 507 -2.46 21.77 26.70
C ILE A 507 -3.42 21.67 27.89
N ALA A 508 -4.71 22.00 27.69
CA ALA A 508 -5.73 21.88 28.74
C ALA A 508 -5.94 20.44 29.22
N THR A 509 -5.97 19.48 28.30
CA THR A 509 -6.10 18.04 28.61
C THR A 509 -4.88 17.51 29.35
N SER A 510 -3.68 17.90 28.92
CA SER A 510 -2.41 17.53 29.58
C SER A 510 -2.30 18.16 30.98
N PHE A 511 -2.76 19.40 31.15
CA PHE A 511 -2.84 20.06 32.44
C PHE A 511 -3.73 19.27 33.41
N TRP A 512 -4.86 18.74 32.93
CA TRP A 512 -5.78 17.95 33.75
C TRP A 512 -5.27 16.52 34.04
N GLU A 513 -4.64 15.86 33.06
CA GLU A 513 -4.02 14.53 33.21
C GLU A 513 -3.02 14.50 34.39
N HIS A 514 -2.25 15.58 34.58
CA HIS A 514 -1.28 15.68 35.68
C HIS A 514 -1.91 16.03 37.04
N GLN A 515 -3.12 16.60 37.07
CA GLN A 515 -3.83 16.88 38.33
C GLN A 515 -4.54 15.65 38.87
N LEU A 516 -5.04 14.78 38.00
CA LEU A 516 -5.78 13.57 38.37
C LEU A 516 -5.23 12.32 37.64
N PRO A 517 -4.17 11.68 38.15
CA PRO A 517 -3.63 10.46 37.56
C PRO A 517 -4.65 9.32 37.55
N LEU A 518 -4.52 8.42 36.57
CA LEU A 518 -5.37 7.24 36.35
C LEU A 518 -5.65 6.42 37.64
N GLU A 519 -4.65 6.32 38.52
CA GLU A 519 -4.71 5.58 39.80
C GLU A 519 -5.77 6.10 40.78
N ARG A 520 -6.24 7.35 40.61
CA ARG A 520 -7.22 8.00 41.49
C ARG A 520 -8.66 7.94 40.95
N LEU A 521 -8.89 7.25 39.84
CA LEU A 521 -10.20 7.12 39.19
C LEU A 521 -10.87 5.78 39.55
N HIS A 522 -11.93 5.86 40.36
CA HIS A 522 -12.67 4.68 40.87
C HIS A 522 -13.81 4.22 39.94
N SER A 523 -14.39 5.10 39.14
CA SER A 523 -15.48 4.77 38.22
C SER A 523 -14.96 4.19 36.89
N PRO A 524 -15.46 3.03 36.42
CA PRO A 524 -15.06 2.44 35.14
C PRO A 524 -15.45 3.31 33.94
N ALA A 525 -16.58 4.04 34.02
CA ALA A 525 -17.01 4.96 32.96
C ALA A 525 -16.08 6.18 32.84
N THR A 526 -15.64 6.74 33.96
CA THR A 526 -14.66 7.84 33.96
C THR A 526 -13.30 7.36 33.48
N ARG A 527 -12.89 6.13 33.84
CA ARG A 527 -11.66 5.53 33.32
C ARG A 527 -11.67 5.41 31.79
N ARG A 528 -12.81 5.00 31.21
CA ARG A 528 -12.99 4.95 29.75
C ARG A 528 -12.86 6.34 29.13
N SER A 529 -13.56 7.33 29.69
CA SER A 529 -13.53 8.72 29.21
C SER A 529 -12.13 9.33 29.30
N PHE A 530 -11.41 9.08 30.41
CA PHE A 530 -10.00 9.46 30.58
C PHE A 530 -9.12 8.86 29.49
N LEU A 531 -9.25 7.56 29.22
CA LEU A 531 -8.45 6.85 28.21
C LEU A 531 -8.71 7.43 26.81
N VAL A 532 -9.98 7.65 26.47
CA VAL A 532 -10.38 8.22 25.17
C VAL A 532 -9.83 9.63 25.01
N ALA A 533 -10.08 10.51 25.97
CA ALA A 533 -9.64 11.90 25.92
C ALA A 533 -8.12 12.02 25.80
N THR A 534 -7.36 11.31 26.65
CA THR A 534 -5.90 11.38 26.65
C THR A 534 -5.29 10.74 25.40
N SER A 535 -5.86 9.62 24.91
CA SER A 535 -5.37 8.95 23.70
C SER A 535 -5.60 9.80 22.45
N LEU A 536 -6.82 10.33 22.26
CA LEU A 536 -7.15 11.18 21.11
C LEU A 536 -6.40 12.51 21.16
N SER A 537 -6.28 13.12 22.34
CA SER A 537 -5.50 14.35 22.52
C SER A 537 -4.04 14.17 22.11
N LYS A 538 -3.39 13.10 22.59
CA LYS A 538 -2.00 12.77 22.23
C LYS A 538 -1.87 12.42 20.75
N TYR A 539 -2.87 11.74 20.18
CA TYR A 539 -2.88 11.38 18.76
C TYR A 539 -2.97 12.61 17.84
N LEU A 540 -3.90 13.54 18.11
CA LEU A 540 -4.00 14.76 17.32
C LEU A 540 -2.76 15.67 17.48
N ALA A 541 -2.19 15.74 18.68
CA ALA A 541 -0.90 16.42 18.88
C ALA A 541 0.25 15.75 18.11
N TYR A 542 0.25 14.41 18.02
CA TYR A 542 1.17 13.66 17.15
C TYR A 542 0.98 14.03 15.68
N LEU A 543 -0.26 14.13 15.20
CA LEU A 543 -0.53 14.52 13.81
C LEU A 543 0.00 15.93 13.51
N VAL A 544 -0.24 16.91 14.41
CA VAL A 544 0.31 18.27 14.28
C VAL A 544 1.84 18.26 14.17
N ALA A 545 2.51 17.46 14.99
CA ALA A 545 3.98 17.43 15.04
C ALA A 545 4.64 16.60 13.92
N PHE A 546 3.97 15.55 13.42
CA PHE A 546 4.62 14.51 12.62
C PHE A 546 3.91 14.16 11.31
N ALA A 547 2.66 14.57 11.14
CA ALA A 547 1.87 14.34 9.93
C ALA A 547 0.93 15.54 9.63
N PRO A 548 1.46 16.78 9.54
CA PRO A 548 0.65 17.99 9.35
C PRO A 548 -0.17 17.96 8.06
N SER A 549 0.27 17.19 7.05
CA SER A 549 -0.42 17.04 5.77
C SER A 549 -1.72 16.25 5.80
N LEU A 550 -2.03 15.58 6.92
CA LEU A 550 -3.30 14.89 7.14
C LEU A 550 -4.36 15.76 7.83
N LEU A 551 -3.99 16.97 8.26
CA LEU A 551 -4.91 17.92 8.85
C LEU A 551 -5.56 18.78 7.74
N PRO A 552 -6.74 19.37 7.97
CA PRO A 552 -7.42 20.23 7.01
C PRO A 552 -6.65 21.53 6.70
N ASP A 553 -5.90 22.04 7.69
CA ASP A 553 -5.09 23.25 7.53
C ASP A 553 -3.91 23.00 6.56
N HIS A 554 -3.46 24.05 5.89
CA HIS A 554 -2.30 23.94 5.01
C HIS A 554 -1.05 23.49 5.80
N PRO A 555 -0.26 22.51 5.33
CA PRO A 555 0.84 21.93 6.11
C PRO A 555 1.83 22.96 6.68
N TYR A 556 2.16 23.98 5.88
CA TYR A 556 3.01 25.09 6.30
C TYR A 556 2.44 25.86 7.50
N THR A 557 1.14 26.11 7.52
CA THR A 557 0.47 26.79 8.64
C THR A 557 0.56 25.95 9.91
N VAL A 558 0.33 24.63 9.80
CA VAL A 558 0.46 23.71 10.93
C VAL A 558 1.87 23.73 11.51
N GLU A 559 2.89 23.62 10.66
CA GLU A 559 4.30 23.63 11.06
C GLU A 559 4.69 24.95 11.74
N CYS A 560 4.33 26.09 11.16
CA CYS A 560 4.59 27.40 11.75
C CYS A 560 3.92 27.56 13.13
N MET A 561 2.66 27.11 13.27
CA MET A 561 1.95 27.20 14.56
C MET A 561 2.55 26.26 15.61
N PHE A 562 3.00 25.07 15.21
CA PHE A 562 3.68 24.15 16.11
C PHE A 562 5.02 24.71 16.60
N ASP A 563 5.83 25.26 15.70
CA ASP A 563 7.11 25.89 16.04
C ASP A 563 6.90 27.11 16.96
N GLN A 564 5.89 27.94 16.66
CA GLN A 564 5.50 29.06 17.50
C GLN A 564 5.10 28.59 18.91
N ALA A 565 4.28 27.54 19.02
CA ALA A 565 3.88 26.98 20.31
C ALA A 565 5.08 26.41 21.09
N ILE A 566 6.10 25.84 20.42
CA ILE A 566 7.34 25.40 21.07
C ILE A 566 8.14 26.58 21.63
N ILE A 567 8.28 27.66 20.86
CA ILE A 567 8.99 28.87 21.30
C ILE A 567 8.29 29.47 22.52
N GLU A 568 6.97 29.66 22.44
CA GLU A 568 6.14 30.15 23.54
C GLU A 568 6.25 29.25 24.79
N ALA A 569 6.22 27.92 24.62
CA ALA A 569 6.37 26.99 25.73
C ALA A 569 7.75 27.07 26.39
N ARG A 570 8.82 27.25 25.61
CA ARG A 570 10.18 27.38 26.14
C ARG A 570 10.33 28.65 26.97
N ASP A 571 9.75 29.74 26.51
CA ASP A 571 9.79 31.02 27.22
C ASP A 571 8.91 30.99 28.48
N PHE A 572 7.67 30.49 28.36
CA PHE A 572 6.73 30.39 29.46
C PHE A 572 7.24 29.47 30.59
N PHE A 573 7.81 28.31 30.24
CA PHE A 573 8.32 27.34 31.23
C PHE A 573 9.82 27.47 31.52
N ARG A 574 10.46 28.58 31.14
CA ARG A 574 11.92 28.78 31.27
C ARG A 574 12.46 28.52 32.69
N LYS A 575 11.67 28.83 33.71
CA LYS A 575 12.04 28.66 35.14
C LYS A 575 11.58 27.33 35.75
N CYS A 576 10.77 26.54 35.04
CA CYS A 576 10.18 25.31 35.53
C CYS A 576 11.06 24.09 35.21
N LYS A 577 11.51 23.36 36.25
CA LYS A 577 12.34 22.15 36.07
C LYS A 577 11.52 20.86 36.07
N ARG A 578 10.43 20.81 36.83
CA ARG A 578 9.54 19.64 36.94
C ARG A 578 8.16 19.95 36.37
N MET A 579 7.44 18.91 35.96
CA MET A 579 6.08 19.06 35.45
C MET A 579 5.11 19.66 36.49
N LYS A 580 5.32 19.37 37.78
CA LYS A 580 4.55 20.00 38.87
C LYS A 580 4.75 21.51 38.93
N ASP A 581 5.97 21.99 38.64
CA ASP A 581 6.28 23.43 38.60
C ASP A 581 5.54 24.09 37.44
N ARG A 582 5.48 23.42 36.27
CA ARG A 582 4.74 23.89 35.09
C ARG A 582 3.24 24.02 35.36
N VAL A 583 2.64 23.02 36.00
CA VAL A 583 1.22 23.05 36.40
C VAL A 583 0.95 24.17 37.40
N LYS A 584 1.90 24.45 38.31
CA LYS A 584 1.79 25.57 39.26
C LYS A 584 1.87 26.92 38.54
N GLU A 585 2.84 27.11 37.65
CA GLU A 585 3.01 28.32 36.85
C GLU A 585 1.75 28.63 36.00
N MET A 586 1.14 27.60 35.40
CA MET A 586 -0.12 27.74 34.64
C MET A 586 -1.33 28.13 35.50
N LYS A 587 -1.31 27.83 36.81
CA LYS A 587 -2.37 28.27 37.74
C LYS A 587 -2.18 29.72 38.18
N GLU A 588 -0.93 30.13 38.39
CA GLU A 588 -0.60 31.41 39.01
C GLU A 588 -0.62 32.59 38.00
N ASN A 589 -0.24 32.37 36.73
CA ASN A 589 -0.18 33.43 35.71
C ASN A 589 -1.52 33.74 34.99
N ASN A 590 -2.67 33.45 35.60
CA ASN A 590 -4.00 33.65 34.98
C ASN A 590 -4.51 35.11 35.02
N SER A 591 -3.67 36.09 35.35
CA SER A 591 -4.07 37.49 35.55
C SER A 591 -3.83 38.37 34.31
N GLY A 592 -4.81 38.39 33.41
CA GLY A 592 -5.26 39.64 32.78
C GLY A 592 -4.50 40.19 31.56
N LEU A 593 -4.18 39.39 30.54
CA LEU A 593 -3.93 39.95 29.20
C LEU A 593 -5.19 39.88 28.34
N SER A 594 -5.55 41.04 27.76
CA SER A 594 -6.64 41.23 26.81
C SER A 594 -6.54 40.29 25.60
N ALA A 595 -7.70 39.94 25.03
CA ALA A 595 -7.92 38.95 23.96
C ALA A 595 -7.19 39.18 22.61
N HIS A 596 -6.31 40.19 22.49
CA HIS A 596 -5.50 40.46 21.31
C HIS A 596 -4.01 40.29 21.66
N GLY A 597 -3.40 39.20 21.18
CA GLY A 597 -1.99 38.86 21.42
C GLY A 597 -1.72 37.79 22.48
N GLU A 598 -2.75 37.04 22.90
CA GLU A 598 -2.59 35.94 23.87
C GLU A 598 -1.90 34.73 23.22
N THR A 599 -0.80 34.26 23.83
CA THR A 599 -0.05 33.08 23.37
C THR A 599 -0.89 31.81 23.47
N VAL A 600 -0.60 30.80 22.63
CA VAL A 600 -1.33 29.52 22.60
C VAL A 600 -1.23 28.81 23.96
N ILE A 601 -0.10 28.98 24.65
CA ILE A 601 0.12 28.45 26.01
C ILE A 601 -0.82 29.09 27.04
N ASN A 602 -0.99 30.42 26.99
CA ASN A 602 -1.88 31.14 27.90
C ASN A 602 -3.34 30.77 27.64
N GLN A 603 -3.74 30.62 26.37
CA GLN A 603 -5.07 30.14 25.99
C GLN A 603 -5.34 28.73 26.56
N GLY A 604 -4.39 27.81 26.43
CA GLY A 604 -4.47 26.46 27.00
C GLY A 604 -4.55 26.45 28.52
N ALA A 605 -3.78 27.30 29.20
CA ALA A 605 -3.82 27.47 30.66
C ALA A 605 -5.16 28.03 31.14
N ARG A 606 -5.69 29.05 30.44
CA ARG A 606 -7.00 29.63 30.73
C ARG A 606 -8.10 28.59 30.60
N LEU A 607 -8.12 27.83 29.50
CA LEU A 607 -9.09 26.77 29.26
C LEU A 607 -9.00 25.69 30.34
N GLY A 608 -7.78 25.24 30.66
CA GLY A 608 -7.55 24.29 31.75
C GLY A 608 -8.10 24.78 33.08
N ASN A 609 -7.86 26.04 33.44
CA ASN A 609 -8.37 26.63 34.68
C ASN A 609 -9.89 26.81 34.68
N GLN A 610 -10.51 27.16 33.54
CA GLN A 610 -11.97 27.23 33.41
C GLN A 610 -12.63 25.87 33.66
N LEU A 611 -12.07 24.79 33.08
CA LEU A 611 -12.58 23.42 33.33
C LEU A 611 -12.54 23.05 34.83
N VAL A 612 -11.52 23.49 35.57
CA VAL A 612 -11.40 23.21 37.02
C VAL A 612 -12.35 24.05 37.87
N ASN A 613 -12.47 25.34 37.56
CA ASN A 613 -13.19 26.28 38.41
C ASN A 613 -14.70 26.25 38.17
N ASP A 614 -15.12 26.03 36.92
CA ASP A 614 -16.53 26.09 36.54
C ASP A 614 -17.25 24.73 36.68
N ILE A 615 -16.54 23.60 36.58
CA ILE A 615 -17.15 22.25 36.62
C ILE A 615 -16.81 21.57 37.95
N LYS A 616 -17.83 21.39 38.80
CA LYS A 616 -17.66 20.82 40.15
C LYS A 616 -17.39 19.32 40.15
N ASP A 617 -17.88 18.59 39.15
CA ASP A 617 -17.75 17.13 39.05
C ASP A 617 -16.56 16.74 38.15
N LYS A 618 -15.59 16.03 38.72
CA LYS A 618 -14.40 15.57 38.00
C LYS A 618 -14.71 14.50 36.96
N ASP A 619 -15.76 13.71 37.18
CA ASP A 619 -16.18 12.67 36.25
C ASP A 619 -16.77 13.32 34.98
N MET A 620 -17.50 14.41 35.15
CA MET A 620 -18.07 15.23 34.06
C MET A 620 -16.99 15.85 33.17
N ILE A 621 -15.87 16.32 33.73
CA ILE A 621 -14.77 16.92 32.95
C ILE A 621 -14.19 15.92 31.95
N TRP A 622 -13.91 14.69 32.40
CA TRP A 622 -13.35 13.65 31.51
C TRP A 622 -14.33 13.22 30.44
N ARG A 623 -15.63 13.20 30.73
CA ARG A 623 -16.67 12.95 29.72
C ARG A 623 -16.71 14.05 28.66
N ILE A 624 -16.72 15.32 29.08
CA ILE A 624 -16.69 16.47 28.14
C ILE A 624 -15.45 16.41 27.25
N LEU A 625 -14.28 16.14 27.81
CA LEU A 625 -13.04 16.02 27.03
C LEU A 625 -13.11 14.84 26.05
N ALA A 626 -13.64 13.69 26.47
CA ALA A 626 -13.77 12.52 25.59
C ALA A 626 -14.69 12.82 24.39
N ASP A 627 -15.88 13.40 24.66
CA ASP A 627 -16.85 13.77 23.63
C ASP A 627 -16.31 14.85 22.69
N PHE A 628 -15.61 15.85 23.24
CA PHE A 628 -14.95 16.92 22.48
C PHE A 628 -13.89 16.33 21.53
N TRP A 629 -12.97 15.50 22.05
CA TRP A 629 -11.90 14.93 21.24
C TRP A 629 -12.43 13.95 20.19
N ALA A 630 -13.50 13.21 20.49
CA ALA A 630 -14.15 12.31 19.54
C ALA A 630 -14.80 13.07 18.37
N GLU A 631 -15.52 14.17 18.65
CA GLU A 631 -16.06 15.05 17.61
C GLU A 631 -14.94 15.74 16.82
N LEU A 632 -13.91 16.26 17.50
CA LEU A 632 -12.82 16.97 16.84
C LEU A 632 -12.04 16.08 15.87
N VAL A 633 -11.77 14.82 16.25
CA VAL A 633 -11.14 13.85 15.33
C VAL A 633 -12.00 13.61 14.09
N LEU A 634 -13.32 13.48 14.24
CA LEU A 634 -14.25 13.33 13.10
C LEU A 634 -14.33 14.60 12.25
N TYR A 635 -14.18 15.77 12.86
CA TYR A 635 -14.21 17.05 12.17
C TYR A 635 -12.92 17.32 11.38
N VAL A 636 -11.77 16.88 11.89
CA VAL A 636 -10.44 17.07 11.29
C VAL A 636 -10.12 16.00 10.24
N ALA A 637 -10.71 14.80 10.35
CA ALA A 637 -10.42 13.69 9.42
C ALA A 637 -10.77 13.92 7.93
N PRO A 638 -11.84 14.66 7.57
CA PRO A 638 -12.17 15.01 6.19
C PRO A 638 -11.20 16.06 5.60
N SER A 639 -9.91 15.73 5.48
CA SER A 639 -8.96 16.61 4.80
C SER A 639 -9.13 16.53 3.27
N ASP A 640 -8.92 17.65 2.59
CA ASP A 640 -8.94 17.71 1.12
C ASP A 640 -7.71 17.04 0.48
N ASN A 641 -6.70 16.71 1.29
CA ASN A 641 -5.43 16.18 0.82
C ASN A 641 -5.48 14.64 0.66
N ALA A 642 -6.29 14.17 -0.30
CA ALA A 642 -6.39 12.74 -0.62
C ALA A 642 -5.01 12.11 -0.95
N LYS A 643 -4.11 12.89 -1.58
CA LYS A 643 -2.74 12.47 -1.86
C LYS A 643 -1.97 12.14 -0.57
N ALA A 644 -2.05 12.98 0.46
CA ALA A 644 -1.39 12.72 1.74
C ALA A 644 -1.93 11.47 2.44
N HIS A 645 -3.25 11.24 2.41
CA HIS A 645 -3.85 10.00 2.93
C HIS A 645 -3.31 8.76 2.18
N GLY A 646 -3.18 8.85 0.85
CA GLY A 646 -2.64 7.78 0.01
C GLY A 646 -1.17 7.49 0.28
N GLU A 647 -0.34 8.53 0.46
CA GLU A 647 1.08 8.35 0.82
C GLU A 647 1.27 7.69 2.19
N HIS A 648 0.40 8.01 3.16
CA HIS A 648 0.45 7.40 4.50
C HIS A 648 0.00 5.93 4.53
N LEU A 649 -0.67 5.41 3.49
CA LEU A 649 -0.98 3.98 3.39
C LEU A 649 0.29 3.12 3.33
N THR A 650 1.39 3.65 2.81
CA THR A 650 2.70 2.96 2.80
C THR A 650 3.25 2.69 4.20
N ARG A 651 2.73 3.40 5.21
CA ARG A 651 3.11 3.28 6.63
C ARG A 651 2.04 2.59 7.48
N GLY A 652 1.03 1.98 6.84
CA GLY A 652 -0.06 1.24 7.49
C GLY A 652 -1.37 1.96 7.59
N GLY A 653 -1.45 3.20 7.08
CA GLY A 653 -2.66 4.01 7.15
C GLY A 653 -2.87 4.51 8.57
N GLU A 654 -2.83 5.83 8.73
CA GLU A 654 -3.14 6.46 10.01
C GLU A 654 -4.61 6.18 10.40
N PHE A 655 -4.92 6.22 11.70
CA PHE A 655 -6.32 6.10 12.16
C PHE A 655 -7.22 7.14 11.48
N VAL A 656 -6.70 8.36 11.30
CA VAL A 656 -7.40 9.43 10.59
C VAL A 656 -7.67 9.09 9.11
N THR A 657 -6.86 8.25 8.47
CA THR A 657 -7.10 7.78 7.09
C THR A 657 -8.27 6.81 7.00
N HIS A 658 -8.47 5.98 8.03
CA HIS A 658 -9.65 5.11 8.11
C HIS A 658 -10.92 5.94 8.30
N LEU A 659 -10.87 6.94 9.18
CA LEU A 659 -11.98 7.87 9.35
C LEU A 659 -12.24 8.69 8.09
N TRP A 660 -11.20 9.16 7.41
CA TRP A 660 -11.31 9.88 6.14
C TRP A 660 -12.04 9.07 5.07
N ALA A 661 -11.70 7.79 4.89
CA ALA A 661 -12.39 6.91 3.94
C ALA A 661 -13.87 6.72 4.33
N LEU A 662 -14.15 6.45 5.62
CA LEU A 662 -15.52 6.28 6.13
C LEU A 662 -16.37 7.56 5.95
N LEU A 663 -15.80 8.72 6.27
CA LEU A 663 -16.46 10.03 6.18
C LEU A 663 -16.65 10.46 4.72
N SER A 664 -15.73 10.10 3.82
CA SER A 664 -15.88 10.29 2.38
C SER A 664 -17.15 9.61 1.86
N HIS A 665 -17.41 8.37 2.29
CA HIS A 665 -18.63 7.64 1.94
C HIS A 665 -19.87 8.21 2.64
N ALA A 666 -19.71 8.74 3.84
CA ALA A 666 -20.75 9.50 4.53
C ALA A 666 -21.02 10.87 3.88
N GLY A 667 -20.26 11.27 2.84
CA GLY A 667 -20.42 12.54 2.13
C GLY A 667 -20.12 13.76 3.01
N ILE A 668 -19.17 13.63 3.93
CA ILE A 668 -18.68 14.69 4.82
C ILE A 668 -17.36 15.22 4.28
#